data_AF-A0A4U0VG06-F1
#
_entry.id   AF-A0A4U0VG06-F1
#
_cell.length_a   1.000
_cell.length_b   1.000
_cell.length_c   1.000
_cell.angle_alpha   90.00
_cell.angle_beta   90.00
_cell.angle_gamma   90.00
#
_symmetry.space_group_name_H-M   'P 1'
#
loop_
_entity.id
_entity.type
_entity.pdbx_description
1 polymer ?
#
loop_
_entity_poly.entity_id
_entity_poly.type
_entity_poly.pdbx_seq_one_letter_code
_entity_poly.pdbx_strand_id
1 'polypeptide(L)'
;MEAPDTFLQLPLTIDPATKAISSTDSTLSADLDDLNKFHRTLLALETPQQTPPPPAPVHPKRSVQINKLRETGNASYKKGDFSGAITLYNLAMRMASERPSWEASGLVREELSALYNNRAQVHMAQQNWAEGSVDAECSVELKRVGNLKGWWRRGVCLKEMGRTEEAAEWVKTGLEFERVGPEKDKVAELEGLLKEVTPSSTGDKKSFAFFSARDRWPVILTSAIDDVHKAVSKESDPEKQKEGKRITEGLAKLKYELQHDRQLTPLPDDGQPDIPSYNKELEARGNPKWFDVAWLYSECYLYRRMATLFSTSTHWKRYDVFSMQKMSTFRSSRPAVMELAARYNDITKQFGSKDSALAHASDEEREQAEKALFTEMCEICLWGNATDLSLLTNLSYDDIQKLQGSESRKANGERIIVNDISAAFACLVKAQRSGAKERRVDIVLDNAGFELFVDLILAGYLLQSGLATHIVLHPKSIPWFVSDVVPKDFSDLLTVLVNAKSFYETPSEDEQASGATPEALSDSDRANLKALFESWSGLYAEGKILLRPNGFWTEGGSFWRMPHTAPSLLSDLKESELVIFKGDLNYRKLTGDAMWDPATPFTEAIGPLGPQSGIRVLSLRTCKADVVVGLAKGKDEELKAMEGGGGDSGARKWAWSGKWAVVSFCDGKA
;
A
#
# COMPACT_ATOMS: atom_id res chain seq x y z
N MET A 1 -17.99 -48.56 39.05
CA MET A 1 -16.74 -49.22 39.43
C MET A 1 -15.65 -48.21 39.20
N GLU A 2 -15.13 -47.61 40.27
CA GLU A 2 -13.92 -46.80 40.19
C GLU A 2 -12.76 -47.72 39.79
N ALA A 3 -11.87 -47.23 38.92
CA ALA A 3 -10.72 -47.99 38.47
C ALA A 3 -9.82 -48.33 39.68
N PRO A 4 -9.17 -49.50 39.71
CA PRO A 4 -8.27 -49.86 40.81
C PRO A 4 -7.12 -48.86 40.89
N ASP A 5 -6.90 -48.29 42.07
CA ASP A 5 -5.74 -47.43 42.37
C ASP A 5 -4.46 -48.18 42.02
N THR A 6 -3.82 -47.78 40.92
CA THR A 6 -2.55 -48.35 40.46
C THR A 6 -1.41 -47.49 41.00
N PHE A 7 -0.59 -48.06 41.89
CA PHE A 7 0.61 -47.40 42.40
C PHE A 7 1.73 -47.46 41.35
N LEU A 8 2.10 -46.30 40.80
CA LEU A 8 3.23 -46.17 39.90
C LEU A 8 4.49 -45.77 40.69
N GLN A 9 5.47 -46.68 40.78
CA GLN A 9 6.76 -46.38 41.39
C GLN A 9 7.64 -45.58 40.41
N LEU A 10 7.90 -44.31 40.74
CA LEU A 10 8.80 -43.46 39.95
C LEU A 10 10.28 -43.73 40.32
N PRO A 11 11.21 -43.76 39.35
CA PRO A 11 12.62 -44.09 39.58
C PRO A 11 13.42 -42.88 40.12
N LEU A 12 13.00 -42.36 41.27
CA LEU A 12 13.62 -41.20 41.93
C LEU A 12 14.81 -41.60 42.80
N THR A 13 15.88 -40.80 42.77
CA THR A 13 17.06 -40.92 43.62
C THR A 13 17.38 -39.57 44.25
N ILE A 14 17.87 -39.56 45.50
CA ILE A 14 18.27 -38.34 46.20
C ILE A 14 19.78 -38.31 46.38
N ASP A 15 20.42 -37.21 45.98
CA ASP A 15 21.83 -36.97 46.24
C ASP A 15 22.04 -36.75 47.74
N PRO A 16 22.92 -37.52 48.41
CA PRO A 16 23.07 -37.44 49.86
C PRO A 16 23.69 -36.12 50.34
N ALA A 17 24.46 -35.43 49.50
CA ALA A 17 25.15 -34.18 49.81
C ALA A 17 24.30 -32.95 49.49
N THR A 18 23.77 -32.88 48.26
CA THR A 18 23.00 -31.73 47.78
C THR A 18 21.51 -31.83 48.07
N LYS A 19 21.03 -33.02 48.44
CA LYS A 19 19.60 -33.36 48.59
C LYS A 19 18.79 -33.17 47.31
N ALA A 20 19.44 -33.02 46.16
CA ALA A 20 18.78 -32.93 44.87
C ALA A 20 18.16 -34.28 44.50
N ILE A 21 16.92 -34.25 44.04
CA ILE A 21 16.23 -35.42 43.51
C ILE A 21 16.48 -35.51 42.01
N SER A 22 16.86 -36.69 41.53
CA SER A 22 17.07 -36.97 40.11
C SER A 22 16.35 -38.27 39.72
N SER A 23 16.09 -38.45 38.43
CA SER A 23 15.41 -39.63 37.89
C SER A 23 16.08 -40.08 36.61
N THR A 24 16.04 -41.37 36.34
CA THR A 24 16.43 -41.91 35.02
C THR A 24 15.33 -41.70 33.96
N ASP A 25 14.11 -41.34 34.38
CA ASP A 25 13.01 -40.98 33.51
C ASP A 25 13.13 -39.50 33.10
N SER A 26 13.43 -39.26 31.82
CA SER A 26 13.58 -37.93 31.25
C SER A 26 12.28 -37.12 31.25
N THR A 27 11.12 -37.77 31.31
CA THR A 27 9.83 -37.06 31.35
C THR A 27 9.64 -36.26 32.64
N LEU A 28 10.35 -36.63 33.71
CA LEU A 28 10.31 -35.96 35.01
C LEU A 28 11.33 -34.82 35.16
N SER A 29 12.17 -34.56 34.15
CA SER A 29 13.31 -33.64 34.29
C SER A 29 12.87 -32.23 34.68
N ALA A 30 11.81 -31.69 34.06
CA ALA A 30 11.33 -30.34 34.34
C ALA A 30 10.78 -30.21 35.78
N ASP A 31 9.95 -31.17 36.20
CA ASP A 31 9.36 -31.18 37.54
C ASP A 31 10.44 -31.33 38.63
N LEU A 32 11.46 -32.15 38.37
CA LEU A 32 12.59 -32.35 39.29
C LEU A 32 13.48 -31.12 39.37
N ASP A 33 13.72 -30.43 38.26
CA ASP A 33 14.46 -29.16 38.26
C ASP A 33 13.74 -28.09 39.09
N ASP A 34 12.42 -27.96 38.92
CA ASP A 34 11.59 -27.05 39.71
C ASP A 34 11.56 -27.42 41.19
N LEU A 35 11.42 -28.70 41.52
CA LEU A 35 11.46 -29.21 42.89
C LEU A 35 12.81 -28.92 43.57
N ASN A 36 13.91 -29.20 42.87
CA ASN A 36 15.26 -28.95 43.37
C ASN A 36 15.54 -27.46 43.54
N LYS A 37 15.06 -26.62 42.60
CA LYS A 37 15.17 -25.17 42.70
C LYS A 37 14.35 -24.64 43.88
N PHE A 38 13.14 -25.13 44.09
CA PHE A 38 12.31 -24.78 45.23
C PHE A 38 12.98 -25.18 46.54
N HIS A 39 13.51 -26.41 46.65
CA HIS A 39 14.25 -26.89 47.81
C HIS A 39 15.44 -25.97 48.17
N ARG A 40 16.29 -25.62 47.19
CA ARG A 40 17.40 -24.68 47.40
C ARG A 40 16.91 -23.31 47.87
N THR A 41 15.80 -22.83 47.34
CA THR A 41 15.21 -21.54 47.71
C THR A 41 14.72 -21.56 49.17
N LEU A 42 14.11 -22.67 49.63
CA LEU A 42 13.71 -22.84 51.02
C LEU A 42 14.91 -22.88 51.97
N LEU A 43 15.99 -23.59 51.61
CA LEU A 43 17.20 -23.63 52.42
C LEU A 43 17.86 -22.25 52.59
N ALA A 44 17.70 -21.38 51.59
CA ALA A 44 18.22 -20.01 51.60
C ALA A 44 17.34 -19.01 52.36
N LEU A 45 16.20 -19.43 52.94
CA LEU A 45 15.32 -18.55 53.72
C LEU A 45 15.96 -18.17 55.06
N GLU A 46 16.11 -16.87 55.28
CA GLU A 46 16.49 -16.28 56.58
C GLU A 46 15.27 -16.05 57.50
N THR A 47 14.24 -16.91 57.41
CA THR A 47 13.04 -16.84 58.26
C THR A 47 13.13 -17.80 59.45
N PRO A 48 12.42 -17.52 60.55
CA PRO A 48 12.23 -18.51 61.60
C PRO A 48 11.76 -19.85 61.01
N GLN A 49 12.47 -20.93 61.38
CA GLN A 49 12.19 -22.29 60.92
C GLN A 49 12.26 -22.53 59.40
N GLN A 50 12.92 -21.66 58.62
CA GLN A 50 12.98 -21.75 57.13
C GLN A 50 11.60 -21.88 56.47
N THR A 51 10.59 -21.26 57.10
CA THR A 51 9.22 -21.27 56.60
C THR A 51 9.00 -20.10 55.65
N PRO A 52 8.36 -20.30 54.47
CA PRO A 52 8.01 -19.20 53.59
C PRO A 52 7.20 -18.13 54.35
N PRO A 53 7.59 -16.85 54.27
CA PRO A 53 6.82 -15.78 54.90
C PRO A 53 5.46 -15.64 54.19
N PRO A 54 4.45 -15.02 54.87
CA PRO A 54 3.21 -14.66 54.20
C PRO A 54 3.46 -13.77 52.97
N PRO A 55 2.59 -13.81 51.95
CA PRO A 55 2.76 -13.02 50.71
C PRO A 55 2.87 -11.49 50.93
N ALA A 56 2.43 -11.01 52.09
CA ALA A 56 2.68 -9.65 52.58
C ALA A 56 3.23 -9.72 54.01
N PRO A 57 4.31 -9.00 54.36
CA PRO A 57 4.99 -7.95 53.59
C PRO A 57 6.13 -8.45 52.68
N VAL A 58 6.22 -7.86 51.49
CA VAL A 58 7.23 -8.11 50.45
C VAL A 58 8.65 -7.86 50.96
N HIS A 59 9.61 -8.69 50.59
CA HIS A 59 11.02 -8.44 50.92
C HIS A 59 11.56 -7.21 50.14
N PRO A 60 11.86 -6.08 50.81
CA PRO A 60 12.08 -4.80 50.14
C PRO A 60 13.41 -4.75 49.38
N LYS A 61 14.43 -5.52 49.81
CA LYS A 61 15.79 -5.43 49.22
C LYS A 61 15.80 -5.77 47.72
N ARG A 62 15.01 -6.78 47.29
CA ARG A 62 14.98 -7.20 45.89
C ARG A 62 14.28 -6.14 45.02
N SER A 63 13.14 -5.62 45.45
CA SER A 63 12.47 -4.52 44.75
C SER A 63 13.33 -3.26 44.67
N VAL A 64 14.12 -2.94 45.70
CA VAL A 64 15.10 -1.85 45.65
C VAL A 64 16.19 -2.11 44.60
N GLN A 65 16.71 -3.33 44.52
CA GLN A 65 17.71 -3.69 43.51
C GLN A 65 17.13 -3.66 42.08
N ILE A 66 15.89 -4.16 41.87
CA ILE A 66 15.22 -4.12 40.57
C ILE A 66 15.02 -2.67 40.15
N ASN A 67 14.53 -1.82 41.06
CA ASN A 67 14.37 -0.40 40.79
C ASN A 67 15.70 0.29 40.49
N LYS A 68 16.77 0.00 41.22
CA LYS A 68 18.10 0.55 40.95
C LYS A 68 18.60 0.17 39.55
N LEU A 69 18.43 -1.08 39.13
CA LEU A 69 18.77 -1.52 37.77
C LEU A 69 17.92 -0.80 36.73
N ARG A 70 16.61 -0.68 36.95
CA ARG A 70 15.70 0.06 36.08
C ARG A 70 16.09 1.52 35.93
N GLU A 71 16.41 2.21 37.02
CA GLU A 71 16.85 3.61 37.02
C GLU A 71 18.20 3.79 36.32
N THR A 72 19.13 2.87 36.52
CA THR A 72 20.43 2.86 35.82
C THR A 72 20.22 2.61 34.32
N GLY A 73 19.29 1.73 33.93
CA GLY A 73 18.88 1.51 32.56
C GLY A 73 18.27 2.77 31.94
N ASN A 74 17.38 3.47 32.66
CA ASN A 74 16.81 4.74 32.23
C ASN A 74 17.88 5.81 32.02
N ALA A 75 18.88 5.88 32.91
CA ALA A 75 20.00 6.81 32.78
C ALA A 75 20.88 6.49 31.57
N SER A 76 21.08 5.20 31.26
CA SER A 76 21.83 4.75 30.08
C SER A 76 21.09 5.10 28.79
N TYR A 77 19.78 4.86 28.75
CA TYR A 77 18.91 5.27 27.64
C TYR A 77 18.99 6.79 27.38
N LYS A 78 18.89 7.62 28.43
CA LYS A 78 19.00 9.09 28.31
C LYS A 78 20.35 9.55 27.78
N LYS A 79 21.41 8.74 27.93
CA LYS A 79 22.76 9.02 27.39
C LYS A 79 22.97 8.49 25.98
N GLY A 80 21.98 7.83 25.37
CA GLY A 80 22.10 7.17 24.07
C GLY A 80 22.82 5.81 24.12
N ASP A 81 23.14 5.30 25.31
CA ASP A 81 23.72 3.96 25.49
C ASP A 81 22.60 2.90 25.51
N PHE A 82 22.14 2.54 24.30
CA PHE A 82 21.03 1.61 24.12
C PHE A 82 21.39 0.17 24.47
N SER A 83 22.60 -0.29 24.13
CA SER A 83 23.06 -1.64 24.46
C SER A 83 23.25 -1.82 25.97
N GLY A 84 23.79 -0.81 26.65
CA GLY A 84 23.87 -0.78 28.12
C GLY A 84 22.49 -0.77 28.78
N ALA A 85 21.55 0.02 28.24
CA ALA A 85 20.17 0.05 28.73
C ALA A 85 19.47 -1.32 28.62
N ILE A 86 19.53 -1.97 27.46
CA ILE A 86 18.96 -3.32 27.24
C ILE A 86 19.56 -4.33 28.21
N THR A 87 20.88 -4.31 28.39
CA THR A 87 21.58 -5.21 29.33
C THR A 87 21.05 -5.06 30.75
N LEU A 88 20.87 -3.82 31.21
CA LEU A 88 20.38 -3.52 32.55
C LEU A 88 18.90 -3.92 32.73
N TYR A 89 18.05 -3.69 31.72
CA TYR A 89 16.65 -4.15 31.76
C TYR A 89 16.57 -5.68 31.76
N ASN A 90 17.36 -6.38 30.95
CA ASN A 90 17.41 -7.85 30.94
C ASN A 90 17.77 -8.41 32.32
N LEU A 91 18.77 -7.83 32.99
CA LEU A 91 19.17 -8.22 34.33
C LEU A 91 18.04 -7.98 35.35
N ALA A 92 17.39 -6.83 35.29
CA ALA A 92 16.27 -6.49 36.17
C ALA A 92 15.08 -7.43 35.95
N MET A 93 14.77 -7.76 34.70
CA MET A 93 13.68 -8.66 34.33
C MET A 93 13.93 -10.08 34.82
N ARG A 94 15.17 -10.58 34.64
CA ARG A 94 15.58 -11.87 35.18
C ARG A 94 15.39 -11.92 36.70
N MET A 95 15.84 -10.88 37.40
CA MET A 95 15.71 -10.79 38.86
C MET A 95 14.24 -10.70 39.33
N ALA A 96 13.38 -10.06 38.55
CA ALA A 96 11.94 -10.00 38.78
C ALA A 96 11.25 -11.35 38.50
N SER A 97 11.64 -12.08 37.44
CA SER A 97 11.09 -13.40 37.13
C SER A 97 11.54 -14.50 38.10
N GLU A 98 12.70 -14.31 38.74
CA GLU A 98 13.25 -15.24 39.74
C GLU A 98 12.80 -14.89 41.17
N ARG A 99 11.71 -14.12 41.33
CA ARG A 99 11.12 -13.85 42.65
C ARG A 99 10.55 -15.13 43.24
N PRO A 100 10.60 -15.31 44.57
CA PRO A 100 10.05 -16.49 45.20
C PRO A 100 8.55 -16.65 44.95
N SER A 101 8.08 -17.88 44.80
CA SER A 101 6.70 -18.21 44.43
C SER A 101 5.66 -17.83 45.49
N TRP A 102 6.08 -17.61 46.74
CA TRP A 102 5.21 -17.17 47.84
C TRP A 102 5.02 -15.65 47.90
N GLU A 103 5.76 -14.85 47.12
CA GLU A 103 5.52 -13.41 47.03
C GLU A 103 4.30 -13.09 46.15
N ALA A 104 3.65 -11.95 46.41
CA ALA A 104 2.47 -11.54 45.67
C ALA A 104 2.76 -11.43 44.16
N SER A 105 2.04 -12.22 43.35
CA SER A 105 2.19 -12.23 41.88
C SER A 105 1.91 -10.86 41.24
N GLY A 106 1.06 -10.03 41.85
CA GLY A 106 0.80 -8.66 41.42
C GLY A 106 2.06 -7.79 41.39
N LEU A 107 2.96 -7.95 42.36
CA LEU A 107 4.22 -7.21 42.40
C LEU A 107 5.13 -7.58 41.21
N VAL A 108 5.27 -8.88 40.95
CA VAL A 108 6.09 -9.38 39.84
C VAL A 108 5.57 -8.85 38.51
N ARG A 109 4.25 -8.84 38.34
CA ARG A 109 3.57 -8.30 37.15
C ARG A 109 3.83 -6.80 36.99
N GLU A 110 3.75 -6.01 38.07
CA GLU A 110 4.01 -4.58 38.02
C GLU A 110 5.46 -4.25 37.66
N GLU A 111 6.42 -4.94 38.29
CA GLU A 111 7.86 -4.76 38.04
C GLU A 111 8.21 -5.14 36.60
N LEU A 112 7.77 -6.32 36.14
CA LEU A 112 8.02 -6.78 34.78
C LEU A 112 7.32 -5.89 33.75
N SER A 113 6.07 -5.49 33.97
CA SER A 113 5.35 -4.60 33.05
C SER A 113 6.13 -3.31 32.83
N ALA A 114 6.60 -2.66 33.90
CA ALA A 114 7.40 -1.45 33.78
C ALA A 114 8.74 -1.66 33.04
N LEU A 115 9.40 -2.80 33.25
CA LEU A 115 10.68 -3.12 32.61
C LEU A 115 10.52 -3.40 31.11
N TYR A 116 9.55 -4.23 30.73
CA TYR A 116 9.20 -4.47 29.33
C TYR A 116 8.86 -3.16 28.61
N ASN A 117 8.07 -2.29 29.26
CA ASN A 117 7.69 -1.00 28.68
C ASN A 117 8.92 -0.10 28.42
N ASN A 118 9.90 -0.10 29.33
CA ASN A 118 11.12 0.68 29.17
C ASN A 118 12.07 0.07 28.12
N ARG A 119 12.15 -1.26 28.02
CA ARG A 119 12.95 -1.94 26.99
C ARG A 119 12.34 -1.76 25.59
N ALA A 120 11.01 -1.80 25.47
CA ALA A 120 10.30 -1.45 24.24
C ALA A 120 10.69 -0.05 23.74
N GLN A 121 10.78 0.93 24.64
CA GLN A 121 11.22 2.29 24.28
C GLN A 121 12.64 2.33 23.71
N VAL A 122 13.55 1.51 24.22
CA VAL A 122 14.92 1.42 23.69
C VAL A 122 14.89 0.82 22.28
N HIS A 123 14.15 -0.26 22.09
CA HIS A 123 13.97 -0.88 20.78
C HIS A 123 13.39 0.11 19.76
N MET A 124 12.37 0.88 20.14
CA MET A 124 11.82 1.94 19.29
C MET A 124 12.85 3.01 18.92
N ALA A 125 13.70 3.44 19.87
CA ALA A 125 14.76 4.42 19.59
C ALA A 125 15.83 3.88 18.63
N GLN A 126 15.97 2.56 18.54
CA GLN A 126 16.84 1.87 17.59
C GLN A 126 16.10 1.43 16.31
N GLN A 127 14.81 1.76 16.17
CA GLN A 127 13.93 1.29 15.09
C GLN A 127 13.78 -0.24 14.99
N ASN A 128 14.02 -0.95 16.11
CA ASN A 128 13.78 -2.38 16.24
C ASN A 128 12.28 -2.61 16.55
N TRP A 129 11.42 -2.33 15.59
CA TRP A 129 9.97 -2.26 15.79
C TRP A 129 9.35 -3.61 16.19
N ALA A 130 9.86 -4.72 15.67
CA ALA A 130 9.34 -6.05 15.99
C ALA A 130 9.57 -6.40 17.47
N GLU A 131 10.80 -6.22 17.95
CA GLU A 131 11.19 -6.44 19.35
C GLU A 131 10.44 -5.46 20.28
N GLY A 132 10.34 -4.19 19.87
CA GLY A 132 9.57 -3.18 20.60
C GLY A 132 8.09 -3.54 20.73
N SER A 133 7.49 -4.07 19.65
CA SER A 133 6.09 -4.52 19.63
C SER A 133 5.84 -5.69 20.59
N VAL A 134 6.73 -6.68 20.60
CA VAL A 134 6.64 -7.84 21.50
C VAL A 134 6.76 -7.41 22.96
N ASP A 135 7.75 -6.58 23.28
CA ASP A 135 7.93 -6.06 24.64
C ASP A 135 6.74 -5.24 25.11
N ALA A 136 6.21 -4.37 24.25
CA ALA A 136 5.04 -3.55 24.57
C ALA A 136 3.78 -4.41 24.83
N GLU A 137 3.59 -5.49 24.07
CA GLU A 137 2.53 -6.48 24.32
C GLU A 137 2.74 -7.24 25.62
N CYS A 138 3.95 -7.74 25.90
CA CYS A 138 4.25 -8.38 27.18
C CYS A 138 3.96 -7.44 28.36
N SER A 139 4.32 -6.16 28.24
CA SER A 139 4.01 -5.13 29.23
C SER A 139 2.50 -5.00 29.47
N VAL A 140 1.70 -4.94 28.40
CA VAL A 140 0.23 -4.81 28.45
C VAL A 140 -0.44 -6.05 29.01
N GLU A 141 -0.02 -7.25 28.61
CA GLU A 141 -0.58 -8.50 29.13
C GLU A 141 -0.33 -8.66 30.64
N LEU A 142 0.83 -8.19 31.12
CA LEU A 142 1.13 -8.15 32.55
C LEU A 142 0.26 -7.13 33.30
N LYS A 143 -0.05 -5.99 32.68
CA LYS A 143 -0.88 -4.92 33.26
C LYS A 143 -1.70 -4.20 32.17
N ARG A 144 -2.97 -4.59 32.01
CA ARG A 144 -3.86 -4.08 30.95
C ARG A 144 -4.45 -2.70 31.21
N VAL A 145 -4.64 -2.32 32.48
CA VAL A 145 -5.23 -1.03 32.91
C VAL A 145 -4.16 -0.16 33.57
N GLY A 146 -4.11 1.13 33.20
CA GLY A 146 -3.09 2.05 33.70
C GLY A 146 -1.70 1.77 33.10
N ASN A 147 -1.69 1.43 31.82
CA ASN A 147 -0.52 1.14 30.99
C ASN A 147 -0.67 1.76 29.60
N LEU A 148 -1.06 3.04 29.55
CA LEU A 148 -1.29 3.76 28.30
C LEU A 148 -0.06 3.71 27.39
N LYS A 149 1.14 3.81 27.97
CA LYS A 149 2.41 3.72 27.22
C LYS A 149 2.62 2.36 26.57
N GLY A 150 2.21 1.26 27.21
CA GLY A 150 2.32 -0.07 26.60
C GLY A 150 1.42 -0.20 25.38
N TRP A 151 0.16 0.24 25.51
CA TRP A 151 -0.79 0.30 24.39
C TRP A 151 -0.25 1.15 23.24
N TRP A 152 0.21 2.38 23.55
CA TRP A 152 0.72 3.33 22.58
C TRP A 152 1.97 2.81 21.87
N ARG A 153 2.95 2.27 22.61
CA ARG A 153 4.22 1.78 22.04
C ARG A 153 4.02 0.64 21.07
N ARG A 154 3.18 -0.34 21.38
CA ARG A 154 2.87 -1.41 20.40
C ARG A 154 2.11 -0.84 19.21
N GLY A 155 1.13 0.05 19.44
CA GLY A 155 0.42 0.73 18.35
C GLY A 155 1.37 1.46 17.39
N VAL A 156 2.35 2.20 17.92
CA VAL A 156 3.40 2.83 17.12
C VAL A 156 4.28 1.80 16.44
N CYS A 157 4.76 0.76 17.14
CA CYS A 157 5.57 -0.27 16.49
C CYS A 157 4.82 -0.95 15.33
N LEU A 158 3.53 -1.25 15.51
CA LEU A 158 2.68 -1.80 14.47
C LEU A 158 2.51 -0.80 13.31
N LYS A 159 2.28 0.49 13.60
CA LYS A 159 2.23 1.57 12.61
C LYS A 159 3.53 1.64 11.80
N GLU A 160 4.68 1.70 12.45
CA GLU A 160 6.00 1.82 11.83
C GLU A 160 6.38 0.56 11.01
N MET A 161 5.90 -0.62 11.43
CA MET A 161 5.98 -1.86 10.62
C MET A 161 4.99 -1.90 9.46
N GLY A 162 4.13 -0.89 9.34
CA GLY A 162 3.11 -0.78 8.33
C GLY A 162 1.87 -1.68 8.52
N ARG A 163 1.66 -2.18 9.75
CA ARG A 163 0.53 -3.01 10.18
C ARG A 163 -0.57 -2.14 10.79
N THR A 164 -1.08 -1.17 10.04
CA THR A 164 -2.00 -0.13 10.55
C THR A 164 -3.35 -0.65 11.00
N GLU A 165 -3.90 -1.67 10.35
CA GLU A 165 -5.18 -2.21 10.80
C GLU A 165 -5.06 -2.90 12.16
N GLU A 166 -3.97 -3.62 12.37
CA GLU A 166 -3.67 -4.23 13.67
C GLU A 166 -3.34 -3.17 14.72
N ALA A 167 -2.63 -2.11 14.33
CA ALA A 167 -2.39 -0.97 15.20
C ALA A 167 -3.72 -0.32 15.62
N ALA A 168 -4.65 -0.12 14.67
CA ALA A 168 -5.95 0.48 14.93
C ALA A 168 -6.76 -0.37 15.91
N GLU A 169 -6.83 -1.68 15.69
CA GLU A 169 -7.54 -2.59 16.59
C GLU A 169 -6.90 -2.61 17.99
N TRP A 170 -5.58 -2.73 18.06
CA TRP A 170 -4.85 -2.69 19.32
C TRP A 170 -5.08 -1.39 20.10
N VAL A 171 -5.04 -0.25 19.41
CA VAL A 171 -5.26 1.07 20.03
C VAL A 171 -6.72 1.24 20.45
N LYS A 172 -7.70 0.75 19.67
CA LYS A 172 -9.12 0.72 20.08
C LYS A 172 -9.31 -0.08 21.37
N THR A 173 -8.77 -1.31 21.44
CA THR A 173 -8.80 -2.12 22.66
C THR A 173 -8.15 -1.37 23.82
N GLY A 174 -6.99 -0.74 23.61
CA GLY A 174 -6.32 0.06 24.63
C GLY A 174 -7.17 1.23 25.15
N LEU A 175 -7.90 1.91 24.26
CA LEU A 175 -8.82 2.98 24.64
C LEU A 175 -9.98 2.48 25.52
N GLU A 176 -10.50 1.28 25.27
CA GLU A 176 -11.55 0.68 26.13
C GLU A 176 -11.06 0.49 27.57
N PHE A 177 -9.83 0.00 27.75
CA PHE A 177 -9.25 -0.21 29.08
C PHE A 177 -8.85 1.12 29.76
N GLU A 178 -8.24 2.06 29.04
CA GLU A 178 -7.68 3.27 29.63
C GLU A 178 -8.73 4.36 29.91
N ARG A 179 -9.86 4.38 29.20
CA ARG A 179 -10.98 5.33 29.47
C ARG A 179 -11.58 5.18 30.86
N VAL A 180 -11.55 3.97 31.40
CA VAL A 180 -11.98 3.65 32.77
C VAL A 180 -10.80 3.49 33.73
N GLY A 181 -9.57 3.69 33.24
CA GLY A 181 -8.33 3.48 33.97
C GLY A 181 -7.84 4.70 34.76
N PRO A 182 -6.77 4.52 35.55
CA PRO A 182 -6.17 5.60 36.34
C PRO A 182 -5.50 6.68 35.47
N GLU A 183 -5.21 6.40 34.19
CA GLU A 183 -4.61 7.35 33.24
C GLU A 183 -5.62 7.94 32.24
N LYS A 184 -6.93 7.91 32.55
CA LYS A 184 -8.00 8.38 31.66
C LYS A 184 -7.83 9.79 31.09
N ASP A 185 -7.16 10.69 31.81
CA ASP A 185 -6.95 12.07 31.38
C ASP A 185 -5.86 12.21 30.28
N LYS A 186 -5.14 11.11 29.97
CA LYS A 186 -4.05 11.07 28.98
C LYS A 186 -4.42 10.30 27.71
N VAL A 187 -5.66 9.82 27.58
CA VAL A 187 -6.11 9.03 26.42
C VAL A 187 -6.00 9.75 25.07
N ALA A 188 -5.88 11.08 25.07
CA ALA A 188 -5.66 11.88 23.87
C ALA A 188 -4.48 11.41 23.01
N GLU A 189 -3.41 10.86 23.62
CA GLU A 189 -2.27 10.29 22.88
C GLU A 189 -2.66 9.04 22.08
N LEU A 190 -3.48 8.16 22.67
CA LEU A 190 -4.02 6.98 21.98
C LEU A 190 -5.08 7.38 20.95
N GLU A 191 -5.91 8.38 21.23
CA GLU A 191 -6.90 8.89 20.27
C GLU A 191 -6.23 9.56 19.06
N GLY A 192 -5.11 10.24 19.28
CA GLY A 192 -4.26 10.77 18.21
C GLY A 192 -3.69 9.65 17.35
N LEU A 193 -3.04 8.66 17.98
CA LEU A 193 -2.49 7.50 17.28
C LEU A 193 -3.57 6.73 16.51
N LEU A 194 -4.77 6.55 17.09
CA LEU A 194 -5.88 5.87 16.44
C LEU A 194 -6.25 6.55 15.12
N LYS A 195 -6.30 7.89 15.09
CA LYS A 195 -6.59 8.63 13.86
C LYS A 195 -5.54 8.39 12.79
N GLU A 196 -4.26 8.35 13.18
CA GLU A 196 -3.14 8.09 12.25
C GLU A 196 -3.18 6.68 11.65
N VAL A 197 -3.65 5.68 12.39
CA VAL A 197 -3.66 4.27 11.94
C VAL A 197 -5.02 3.81 11.41
N THR A 198 -6.09 4.60 11.53
CA THR A 198 -7.42 4.20 11.08
C THR A 198 -7.50 4.24 9.54
N PRO A 199 -7.71 3.10 8.87
CA PRO A 199 -7.92 3.08 7.42
C PRO A 199 -9.26 3.73 7.06
N SER A 200 -9.37 4.23 5.83
CA SER A 200 -10.66 4.56 5.24
C SER A 200 -11.60 3.34 5.31
N SER A 201 -12.85 3.58 5.67
CA SER A 201 -13.83 2.52 5.97
C SER A 201 -15.12 2.73 5.21
N THR A 202 -15.66 1.63 4.66
CA THR A 202 -16.98 1.61 4.04
C THR A 202 -18.12 1.82 5.04
N GLY A 203 -17.84 1.87 6.35
CA GLY A 203 -18.82 2.21 7.38
C GLY A 203 -18.94 3.70 7.71
N ASP A 204 -17.99 4.54 7.28
CA ASP A 204 -18.11 5.99 7.47
C ASP A 204 -19.03 6.60 6.41
N LYS A 205 -20.28 6.87 6.81
CA LYS A 205 -21.33 7.45 5.95
C LYS A 205 -20.98 8.81 5.34
N LYS A 206 -19.95 9.51 5.83
CA LYS A 206 -19.48 10.80 5.29
C LYS A 206 -18.33 10.64 4.30
N SER A 207 -17.70 9.46 4.24
CA SER A 207 -16.55 9.19 3.38
C SER A 207 -16.96 8.85 1.94
N PHE A 208 -16.00 8.97 1.03
CA PHE A 208 -16.15 8.45 -0.33
C PHE A 208 -16.15 6.92 -0.38
N ALA A 209 -15.53 6.26 0.58
CA ALA A 209 -15.58 4.80 0.71
C ALA A 209 -17.03 4.29 0.83
N PHE A 210 -17.83 4.88 1.72
CA PHE A 210 -19.25 4.51 1.87
C PHE A 210 -20.04 4.80 0.59
N PHE A 211 -19.86 5.97 -0.04
CA PHE A 211 -20.50 6.30 -1.31
C PHE A 211 -20.11 5.31 -2.42
N SER A 212 -18.82 4.96 -2.52
CA SER A 212 -18.33 4.02 -3.51
C SER A 212 -18.92 2.62 -3.30
N ALA A 213 -18.94 2.13 -2.06
CA ALA A 213 -19.51 0.84 -1.73
C ALA A 213 -21.02 0.76 -1.97
N ARG A 214 -21.75 1.81 -1.59
CA ARG A 214 -23.22 1.84 -1.70
C ARG A 214 -23.71 2.09 -3.13
N ASP A 215 -23.08 3.03 -3.85
CA ASP A 215 -23.61 3.54 -5.12
C ASP A 215 -22.79 3.11 -6.33
N ARG A 216 -21.46 3.12 -6.26
CA ARG A 216 -20.60 2.88 -7.43
C ARG A 216 -20.38 1.39 -7.72
N TRP A 217 -20.03 0.60 -6.70
CA TRP A 217 -19.75 -0.83 -6.89
C TRP A 217 -20.95 -1.62 -7.45
N PRO A 218 -22.21 -1.37 -7.04
CA PRO A 218 -23.36 -2.01 -7.68
C PRO A 218 -23.52 -1.65 -9.15
N VAL A 219 -23.17 -0.42 -9.55
CA VAL A 219 -23.16 -0.01 -10.97
C VAL A 219 -22.10 -0.79 -11.74
N ILE A 220 -20.88 -0.91 -11.21
CA ILE A 220 -19.79 -1.70 -11.82
C ILE A 220 -20.20 -3.16 -12.02
N LEU A 221 -20.79 -3.78 -11.00
CA LEU A 221 -21.28 -5.15 -11.10
C LEU A 221 -22.42 -5.28 -12.12
N THR A 222 -23.29 -4.26 -12.24
CA THR A 222 -24.34 -4.25 -13.27
C THR A 222 -23.74 -4.20 -14.66
N SER A 223 -22.78 -3.31 -14.91
CA SER A 223 -22.08 -3.24 -16.19
C SER A 223 -21.37 -4.56 -16.53
N ALA A 224 -20.74 -5.22 -15.56
CA ALA A 224 -20.11 -6.52 -15.76
C ALA A 224 -21.13 -7.63 -16.07
N ILE A 225 -22.30 -7.63 -15.40
CA ILE A 225 -23.41 -8.54 -15.70
C ILE A 225 -23.90 -8.35 -17.14
N ASP A 226 -24.10 -7.09 -17.55
CA ASP A 226 -24.59 -6.75 -18.89
C ASP A 226 -23.57 -7.16 -19.98
N ASP A 227 -22.28 -6.93 -19.75
CA ASP A 227 -21.20 -7.31 -20.66
C ASP A 227 -21.12 -8.82 -20.86
N VAL A 228 -21.05 -9.60 -19.76
CA VAL A 228 -21.05 -11.07 -19.84
C VAL A 228 -22.33 -11.58 -20.51
N HIS A 229 -23.50 -11.02 -20.17
CA HIS A 229 -24.77 -11.43 -20.78
C HIS A 229 -24.76 -11.21 -22.31
N LYS A 230 -24.30 -10.04 -22.77
CA LYS A 230 -24.15 -9.75 -24.21
C LYS A 230 -23.16 -10.72 -24.86
N ALA A 231 -22.02 -10.98 -24.25
CA ALA A 231 -21.03 -11.92 -24.80
C ALA A 231 -21.60 -13.33 -24.91
N VAL A 232 -22.28 -13.81 -23.86
CA VAL A 232 -22.94 -15.13 -23.84
C VAL A 232 -24.01 -15.26 -24.92
N SER A 233 -24.78 -14.21 -25.19
CA SER A 233 -25.80 -14.23 -26.26
C SER A 233 -25.24 -14.38 -27.67
N LYS A 234 -23.95 -14.05 -27.87
CA LYS A 234 -23.24 -14.16 -29.15
C LYS A 234 -22.55 -15.52 -29.33
N GLU A 235 -22.49 -16.34 -28.29
CA GLU A 235 -21.85 -17.67 -28.34
C GLU A 235 -22.78 -18.71 -28.98
N SER A 236 -22.22 -19.70 -29.67
CA SER A 236 -22.96 -20.80 -30.30
C SER A 236 -22.80 -22.14 -29.58
N ASP A 237 -21.72 -22.31 -28.79
CA ASP A 237 -21.45 -23.51 -28.01
C ASP A 237 -22.36 -23.57 -26.75
N PRO A 238 -23.22 -24.60 -26.63
CA PRO A 238 -24.12 -24.74 -25.48
C PRO A 238 -23.42 -24.83 -24.12
N GLU A 239 -22.25 -25.46 -24.03
CA GLU A 239 -21.52 -25.60 -22.76
C GLU A 239 -20.88 -24.26 -22.35
N LYS A 240 -20.31 -23.54 -23.31
CA LYS A 240 -19.80 -22.18 -23.09
C LYS A 240 -20.93 -21.22 -22.71
N GLN A 241 -22.10 -21.30 -23.34
CA GLN A 241 -23.27 -20.50 -22.94
C GLN A 241 -23.73 -20.82 -21.51
N LYS A 242 -23.84 -22.10 -21.16
CA LYS A 242 -24.24 -22.54 -19.82
C LYS A 242 -23.25 -22.10 -18.75
N GLU A 243 -21.96 -22.16 -19.03
CA GLU A 243 -20.92 -21.64 -18.14
C GLU A 243 -21.01 -20.12 -17.98
N GLY A 244 -21.19 -19.37 -19.07
CA GLY A 244 -21.33 -17.92 -19.00
C GLY A 244 -22.57 -17.48 -18.21
N LYS A 245 -23.70 -18.19 -18.34
CA LYS A 245 -24.90 -17.96 -17.51
C LYS A 245 -24.60 -18.14 -16.01
N ARG A 246 -23.83 -19.17 -15.63
CA ARG A 246 -23.38 -19.38 -14.23
C ARG A 246 -22.50 -18.23 -13.72
N ILE A 247 -21.65 -17.66 -14.58
CA ILE A 247 -20.85 -16.48 -14.23
C ILE A 247 -21.75 -15.26 -14.01
N THR A 248 -22.73 -15.02 -14.89
CA THR A 248 -23.74 -13.96 -14.73
C THR A 248 -24.51 -14.10 -13.42
N GLU A 249 -24.95 -15.32 -13.07
CA GLU A 249 -25.59 -15.62 -11.78
C GLU A 249 -24.68 -15.34 -10.58
N GLY A 250 -23.39 -15.70 -10.69
CA GLY A 250 -22.38 -15.41 -9.67
C GLY A 250 -22.17 -13.92 -9.43
N LEU A 251 -22.08 -13.12 -10.50
CA LEU A 251 -21.97 -11.66 -10.41
C LEU A 251 -23.24 -11.04 -9.82
N ALA A 252 -24.43 -11.52 -10.21
CA ALA A 252 -25.70 -11.08 -9.66
C ALA A 252 -25.82 -11.40 -8.16
N LYS A 253 -25.34 -12.58 -7.72
CA LYS A 253 -25.26 -12.95 -6.31
C LYS A 253 -24.32 -12.03 -5.53
N LEU A 254 -23.13 -11.76 -6.05
CA LEU A 254 -22.17 -10.83 -5.44
C LEU A 254 -22.77 -9.42 -5.30
N LYS A 255 -23.47 -8.93 -6.33
CA LYS A 255 -24.19 -7.65 -6.28
C LYS A 255 -25.27 -7.66 -5.20
N TYR A 256 -26.06 -8.72 -5.11
CA TYR A 256 -27.06 -8.87 -4.07
C TYR A 256 -26.44 -8.84 -2.65
N GLU A 257 -25.35 -9.59 -2.45
CA GLU A 257 -24.61 -9.63 -1.18
C GLU A 257 -24.14 -8.23 -0.76
N LEU A 258 -23.53 -7.50 -1.70
CA LEU A 258 -23.08 -6.12 -1.50
C LEU A 258 -24.23 -5.18 -1.14
N GLN A 259 -25.31 -5.15 -1.94
CA GLN A 259 -26.42 -4.21 -1.74
C GLN A 259 -27.20 -4.45 -0.44
N HIS A 260 -27.14 -5.65 0.10
CA HIS A 260 -27.83 -6.03 1.34
C HIS A 260 -26.88 -6.12 2.54
N ASP A 261 -25.69 -5.53 2.44
CA ASP A 261 -24.69 -5.47 3.51
C ASP A 261 -24.44 -6.85 4.16
N ARG A 262 -24.30 -7.87 3.30
CA ARG A 262 -24.02 -9.23 3.76
C ARG A 262 -22.59 -9.35 4.28
N GLN A 263 -22.35 -10.38 5.06
CA GLN A 263 -21.01 -10.74 5.53
C GLN A 263 -20.13 -11.14 4.35
N LEU A 264 -18.87 -10.69 4.34
CA LEU A 264 -17.86 -11.17 3.40
C LEU A 264 -17.51 -12.62 3.74
N THR A 265 -17.36 -13.48 2.72
CA THR A 265 -17.08 -14.91 2.88
C THR A 265 -15.72 -15.29 2.31
N PRO A 266 -15.11 -16.40 2.72
CA PRO A 266 -13.86 -16.85 2.10
C PRO A 266 -13.98 -16.95 0.57
N LEU A 267 -12.94 -16.50 -0.14
CA LEU A 267 -12.80 -16.66 -1.57
C LEU A 267 -12.69 -18.16 -1.91
N PRO A 268 -13.41 -18.64 -2.94
CA PRO A 268 -13.18 -19.98 -3.48
C PRO A 268 -11.74 -20.12 -3.98
N ASP A 269 -11.16 -21.30 -3.79
CA ASP A 269 -9.83 -21.61 -4.29
C ASP A 269 -9.84 -21.76 -5.83
N ASP A 270 -9.01 -20.97 -6.50
CA ASP A 270 -8.77 -21.04 -7.94
C ASP A 270 -7.33 -21.45 -8.29
N GLY A 271 -6.59 -21.92 -7.29
CA GLY A 271 -5.21 -22.38 -7.41
C GLY A 271 -4.16 -21.27 -7.44
N GLN A 272 -4.55 -20.00 -7.28
CA GLN A 272 -3.60 -18.89 -7.16
C GLN A 272 -3.11 -18.71 -5.71
N PRO A 273 -1.83 -18.34 -5.51
CA PRO A 273 -1.21 -18.26 -4.18
C PRO A 273 -1.75 -17.10 -3.32
N ASP A 274 -2.51 -16.18 -3.89
CA ASP A 274 -3.09 -15.03 -3.19
C ASP A 274 -4.40 -15.39 -2.45
N ILE A 275 -5.13 -16.43 -2.87
CA ILE A 275 -6.39 -16.86 -2.23
C ILE A 275 -6.20 -17.15 -0.72
N PRO A 276 -5.22 -17.98 -0.29
CA PRO A 276 -5.01 -18.24 1.13
C PRO A 276 -4.70 -16.96 1.92
N SER A 277 -3.94 -16.02 1.32
CA SER A 277 -3.59 -14.75 1.96
C SER A 277 -4.83 -13.87 2.15
N TYR A 278 -5.70 -13.74 1.15
CA TYR A 278 -6.98 -13.04 1.28
C TYR A 278 -7.86 -13.68 2.34
N ASN A 279 -7.99 -15.01 2.36
CA ASN A 279 -8.84 -15.71 3.32
C ASN A 279 -8.32 -15.58 4.76
N LYS A 280 -7.01 -15.67 4.96
CA LYS A 280 -6.36 -15.42 6.26
C LYS A 280 -6.59 -13.99 6.73
N GLU A 281 -6.48 -13.01 5.83
CA GLU A 281 -6.75 -11.61 6.17
C GLU A 281 -8.23 -11.35 6.48
N LEU A 282 -9.15 -11.98 5.73
CA LEU A 282 -10.58 -11.89 5.99
C LEU A 282 -10.93 -12.42 7.40
N GLU A 283 -10.36 -13.57 7.77
CA GLU A 283 -10.54 -14.18 9.08
C GLU A 283 -9.97 -13.30 10.19
N ALA A 284 -8.76 -12.76 10.01
CA ALA A 284 -8.13 -11.84 10.95
C ALA A 284 -8.94 -10.55 11.18
N ARG A 285 -9.76 -10.15 10.19
CA ARG A 285 -10.69 -9.01 10.28
C ARG A 285 -12.05 -9.38 10.90
N GLY A 286 -12.25 -10.62 11.35
CA GLY A 286 -13.49 -11.08 11.97
C GLY A 286 -14.63 -11.33 10.98
N ASN A 287 -14.33 -11.50 9.68
CA ASN A 287 -15.32 -11.66 8.61
C ASN A 287 -16.38 -10.51 8.62
N PRO A 288 -15.97 -9.27 8.28
CA PRO A 288 -16.83 -8.10 8.37
C PRO A 288 -17.96 -8.10 7.32
N LYS A 289 -18.83 -7.10 7.37
CA LYS A 289 -19.85 -6.83 6.33
C LYS A 289 -19.37 -5.79 5.33
N TRP A 290 -20.04 -5.70 4.18
CA TRP A 290 -19.65 -4.81 3.08
C TRP A 290 -19.61 -3.32 3.45
N PHE A 291 -20.47 -2.86 4.36
CA PHE A 291 -20.51 -1.47 4.86
C PHE A 291 -19.90 -1.32 6.25
N ASP A 292 -18.98 -2.21 6.64
CA ASP A 292 -18.21 -2.09 7.88
C ASP A 292 -16.83 -2.76 7.74
N VAL A 293 -16.04 -2.32 6.76
CA VAL A 293 -14.73 -2.90 6.45
C VAL A 293 -13.79 -1.85 5.86
N ALA A 294 -12.48 -2.04 6.02
CA ALA A 294 -11.48 -1.19 5.38
C ALA A 294 -11.72 -1.13 3.86
N TRP A 295 -11.74 0.09 3.32
CA TRP A 295 -12.14 0.34 1.94
C TRP A 295 -11.19 -0.31 0.94
N LEU A 296 -9.88 -0.10 1.10
CA LEU A 296 -8.86 -0.72 0.24
C LEU A 296 -9.03 -2.24 0.14
N TYR A 297 -9.13 -2.93 1.28
CA TYR A 297 -9.26 -4.38 1.31
C TYR A 297 -10.55 -4.85 0.62
N SER A 298 -11.69 -4.24 0.98
CA SER A 298 -13.00 -4.65 0.46
C SER A 298 -13.17 -4.40 -1.04
N GLU A 299 -12.59 -3.32 -1.56
CA GLU A 299 -12.58 -3.04 -2.99
C GLU A 299 -11.69 -4.01 -3.76
N CYS A 300 -10.48 -4.30 -3.26
CA CYS A 300 -9.60 -5.32 -3.84
C CYS A 300 -10.27 -6.71 -3.81
N TYR A 301 -10.90 -7.05 -2.68
CA TYR A 301 -11.65 -8.29 -2.49
C TYR A 301 -12.82 -8.40 -3.48
N LEU A 302 -13.55 -7.31 -3.76
CA LEU A 302 -14.61 -7.27 -4.76
C LEU A 302 -14.11 -7.71 -6.14
N TYR A 303 -13.06 -7.09 -6.65
CA TYR A 303 -12.49 -7.47 -7.95
C TYR A 303 -11.87 -8.86 -7.94
N ARG A 304 -11.27 -9.27 -6.82
CA ARG A 304 -10.73 -10.63 -6.70
C ARG A 304 -11.84 -11.69 -6.72
N ARG A 305 -12.96 -11.46 -6.03
CA ARG A 305 -14.19 -12.29 -6.09
C ARG A 305 -14.72 -12.38 -7.52
N MET A 306 -14.78 -11.26 -8.24
CA MET A 306 -15.19 -11.25 -9.65
C MET A 306 -14.24 -12.10 -10.50
N ALA A 307 -12.94 -11.89 -10.38
CA ALA A 307 -11.92 -12.65 -11.12
C ALA A 307 -12.01 -14.16 -10.85
N THR A 308 -12.31 -14.57 -9.61
CA THR A 308 -12.50 -16.00 -9.25
C THR A 308 -13.62 -16.67 -10.06
N LEU A 309 -14.69 -15.95 -10.39
CA LEU A 309 -15.79 -16.49 -11.20
C LEU A 309 -15.32 -16.88 -12.61
N PHE A 310 -14.37 -16.13 -13.15
CA PHE A 310 -13.77 -16.43 -14.45
C PHE A 310 -12.64 -17.44 -14.32
N SER A 311 -11.72 -17.30 -13.36
CA SER A 311 -10.52 -18.14 -13.25
C SER A 311 -10.83 -19.63 -12.98
N THR A 312 -11.95 -19.91 -12.31
CA THR A 312 -12.47 -21.26 -12.03
C THR A 312 -13.29 -21.85 -13.18
N SER A 313 -13.60 -21.06 -14.21
CA SER A 313 -14.29 -21.51 -15.42
C SER A 313 -13.32 -22.17 -16.41
N THR A 314 -13.87 -22.89 -17.40
CA THR A 314 -13.11 -23.55 -18.46
C THR A 314 -13.04 -22.69 -19.72
N HIS A 315 -14.17 -22.24 -20.24
CA HIS A 315 -14.29 -21.52 -21.51
C HIS A 315 -14.13 -20.00 -21.37
N TRP A 316 -14.42 -19.45 -20.19
CA TRP A 316 -14.37 -18.00 -19.90
C TRP A 316 -13.14 -17.58 -19.09
N LYS A 317 -12.19 -18.50 -18.86
CA LYS A 317 -11.05 -18.30 -17.96
C LYS A 317 -10.21 -17.05 -18.22
N ARG A 318 -10.09 -16.66 -19.48
CA ARG A 318 -9.30 -15.51 -19.94
C ARG A 318 -10.15 -14.33 -20.40
N TYR A 319 -11.46 -14.37 -20.12
CA TYR A 319 -12.35 -13.30 -20.51
C TYR A 319 -12.12 -12.07 -19.61
N ASP A 320 -11.80 -10.94 -20.22
CA ASP A 320 -11.75 -9.65 -19.55
C ASP A 320 -13.08 -8.92 -19.78
N VAL A 321 -13.92 -8.93 -18.75
CA VAL A 321 -15.25 -8.30 -18.71
C VAL A 321 -15.21 -6.77 -18.85
N PHE A 322 -14.03 -6.16 -18.78
CA PHE A 322 -13.87 -4.71 -18.92
C PHE A 322 -13.21 -4.31 -20.24
N SER A 323 -12.73 -5.28 -21.04
CA SER A 323 -12.00 -5.02 -22.29
C SER A 323 -12.78 -4.14 -23.29
N MET A 324 -14.08 -4.39 -23.45
CA MET A 324 -14.95 -3.60 -24.33
C MET A 324 -15.05 -2.14 -23.88
N GLN A 325 -15.23 -1.90 -22.58
CA GLN A 325 -15.29 -0.56 -22.02
C GLN A 325 -13.95 0.18 -22.17
N LYS A 326 -12.82 -0.51 -21.93
CA LYS A 326 -11.47 0.05 -22.13
C LYS A 326 -11.26 0.51 -23.57
N MET A 327 -11.62 -0.33 -24.55
CA MET A 327 -11.47 -0.02 -25.97
C MET A 327 -12.40 1.10 -26.44
N SER A 328 -13.67 1.10 -26.01
CA SER A 328 -14.61 2.18 -26.32
C SER A 328 -14.12 3.53 -25.80
N THR A 329 -13.60 3.55 -24.57
CA THR A 329 -13.03 4.77 -23.96
C THR A 329 -11.76 5.24 -24.67
N PHE A 330 -10.92 4.32 -25.15
CA PHE A 330 -9.77 4.70 -25.97
C PHE A 330 -10.21 5.30 -27.31
N ARG A 331 -11.23 4.70 -27.94
CA ARG A 331 -11.77 5.18 -29.20
C ARG A 331 -12.34 6.59 -29.10
N SER A 332 -13.04 6.92 -28.02
CA SER A 332 -13.56 8.28 -27.80
C SER A 332 -12.47 9.33 -27.60
N SER A 333 -11.25 8.91 -27.24
CA SER A 333 -10.08 9.79 -27.09
C SER A 333 -9.37 10.10 -28.42
N ARG A 334 -9.99 9.76 -29.57
CA ARG A 334 -9.43 9.93 -30.92
C ARG A 334 -8.74 11.27 -31.16
N PRO A 335 -9.33 12.45 -30.89
CA PRO A 335 -8.69 13.73 -31.22
C PRO A 335 -7.37 13.92 -30.47
N ALA A 336 -7.33 13.59 -29.18
CA ALA A 336 -6.14 13.69 -28.36
C ALA A 336 -5.06 12.69 -28.77
N VAL A 337 -5.44 11.47 -29.18
CA VAL A 337 -4.51 10.46 -29.69
C VAL A 337 -3.81 10.94 -30.96
N MET A 338 -4.56 11.51 -31.91
CA MET A 338 -3.97 12.00 -33.17
C MET A 338 -2.99 13.16 -32.93
N GLU A 339 -3.40 14.13 -32.11
CA GLU A 339 -2.60 15.30 -31.77
C GLU A 339 -1.27 14.89 -31.10
N LEU A 340 -1.34 14.02 -30.09
CA LEU A 340 -0.16 13.53 -29.39
C LEU A 340 0.73 12.66 -30.28
N ALA A 341 0.16 11.84 -31.15
CA ALA A 341 0.93 11.02 -32.07
C ALA A 341 1.76 11.88 -33.03
N ALA A 342 1.16 12.91 -33.62
CA ALA A 342 1.86 13.86 -34.47
C ALA A 342 3.03 14.53 -33.72
N ARG A 343 2.74 15.07 -32.52
CA ARG A 343 3.72 15.82 -31.74
C ARG A 343 4.87 14.98 -31.23
N TYR A 344 4.58 13.80 -30.71
CA TYR A 344 5.62 12.89 -30.25
C TYR A 344 6.56 12.49 -31.39
N ASN A 345 6.02 12.22 -32.58
CA ASN A 345 6.86 11.94 -33.75
C ASN A 345 7.76 13.12 -34.11
N ASP A 346 7.27 14.35 -34.01
CA ASP A 346 8.06 15.55 -34.28
C ASP A 346 9.16 15.78 -33.23
N ILE A 347 8.85 15.61 -31.93
CA ILE A 347 9.84 15.63 -30.85
C ILE A 347 10.94 14.57 -31.10
N THR A 348 10.53 13.36 -31.45
CA THR A 348 11.47 12.25 -31.66
C THR A 348 12.41 12.52 -32.84
N LYS A 349 11.91 13.14 -33.92
CA LYS A 349 12.75 13.60 -35.04
C LYS A 349 13.74 14.68 -34.60
N GLN A 350 13.35 15.58 -33.70
CA GLN A 350 14.23 16.64 -33.20
C GLN A 350 15.39 16.08 -32.36
N PHE A 351 15.15 15.09 -31.50
CA PHE A 351 16.21 14.42 -30.73
C PHE A 351 17.26 13.73 -31.62
N GLY A 352 16.88 13.25 -32.80
CA GLY A 352 17.79 12.64 -33.77
C GLY A 352 18.48 13.62 -34.74
N SER A 353 18.04 14.89 -34.79
CA SER A 353 18.52 15.86 -35.78
C SER A 353 19.71 16.67 -35.25
N LYS A 354 20.80 16.70 -36.05
CA LYS A 354 22.00 17.52 -35.78
C LYS A 354 21.79 19.02 -36.04
N ASP A 355 20.72 19.39 -36.75
CA ASP A 355 20.37 20.78 -37.08
C ASP A 355 19.23 21.31 -36.18
N SER A 356 18.92 20.63 -35.07
CA SER A 356 17.89 21.08 -34.13
C SER A 356 18.37 22.26 -33.28
N ALA A 357 17.45 23.12 -32.84
CA ALA A 357 17.76 24.19 -31.89
C ALA A 357 18.43 23.66 -30.59
N LEU A 358 18.10 22.42 -30.20
CA LEU A 358 18.72 21.67 -29.11
C LEU A 358 20.21 21.35 -29.34
N ALA A 359 20.65 21.18 -30.58
CA ALA A 359 22.04 20.89 -30.91
C ALA A 359 22.96 22.12 -30.79
N HIS A 360 22.38 23.32 -30.74
CA HIS A 360 23.09 24.60 -30.65
C HIS A 360 22.88 25.34 -29.32
N ALA A 361 22.03 24.82 -28.43
CA ALA A 361 21.77 25.39 -27.11
C ALA A 361 22.92 25.13 -26.12
N SER A 362 23.11 26.01 -25.14
CA SER A 362 23.99 25.75 -23.99
C SER A 362 23.46 24.59 -23.13
N ASP A 363 24.34 23.98 -22.32
CA ASP A 363 23.93 22.89 -21.42
C ASP A 363 22.81 23.30 -20.45
N GLU A 364 22.81 24.55 -20.01
CA GLU A 364 21.81 25.12 -19.10
C GLU A 364 20.45 25.33 -19.80
N GLU A 365 20.46 25.88 -21.02
CA GLU A 365 19.24 26.02 -21.84
C GLU A 365 18.65 24.66 -22.21
N ARG A 366 19.51 23.68 -22.47
CA ARG A 366 19.10 22.31 -22.77
C ARG A 366 18.42 21.65 -21.58
N GLU A 367 19.03 21.72 -20.40
CA GLU A 367 18.45 21.16 -19.16
C GLU A 367 17.11 21.83 -18.82
N GLN A 368 16.99 23.15 -19.00
CA GLN A 368 15.73 23.86 -18.77
C GLN A 368 14.62 23.41 -19.74
N ALA A 369 14.95 23.21 -21.01
CA ALA A 369 13.98 22.73 -21.99
C ALA A 369 13.59 21.26 -21.75
N GLU A 370 14.55 20.39 -21.44
CA GLU A 370 14.30 18.99 -21.04
C GLU A 370 13.44 18.93 -19.77
N LYS A 371 13.65 19.83 -18.81
CA LYS A 371 12.81 19.95 -17.61
C LYS A 371 11.38 20.35 -17.96
N ALA A 372 11.21 21.33 -18.86
CA ALA A 372 9.89 21.77 -19.30
C ALA A 372 9.13 20.65 -20.02
N LEU A 373 9.79 19.96 -20.95
CA LEU A 373 9.24 18.77 -21.63
C LEU A 373 8.88 17.66 -20.65
N PHE A 374 9.78 17.33 -19.71
CA PHE A 374 9.49 16.32 -18.69
C PHE A 374 8.26 16.70 -17.84
N THR A 375 8.14 17.98 -17.49
CA THR A 375 6.99 18.49 -16.74
C THR A 375 5.71 18.32 -17.53
N GLU A 376 5.70 18.70 -18.81
CA GLU A 376 4.54 18.54 -19.69
C GLU A 376 4.15 17.07 -19.87
N MET A 377 5.12 16.18 -20.08
CA MET A 377 4.87 14.73 -20.19
C MET A 377 4.29 14.15 -18.88
N CYS A 378 4.80 14.56 -17.73
CA CYS A 378 4.26 14.16 -16.43
C CYS A 378 2.83 14.67 -16.22
N GLU A 379 2.53 15.92 -16.61
CA GLU A 379 1.19 16.50 -16.51
C GLU A 379 0.19 15.81 -17.43
N ILE A 380 0.59 15.48 -18.67
CA ILE A 380 -0.24 14.70 -19.60
C ILE A 380 -0.53 13.30 -19.00
N CYS A 381 0.48 12.64 -18.42
CA CYS A 381 0.29 11.35 -17.76
C CYS A 381 -0.57 11.46 -16.49
N LEU A 382 -0.49 12.57 -15.76
CA LEU A 382 -1.23 12.83 -14.53
C LEU A 382 -2.74 12.99 -14.78
N TRP A 383 -3.09 13.77 -15.80
CA TRP A 383 -4.47 14.09 -16.14
C TRP A 383 -5.10 13.04 -17.06
N GLY A 384 -4.32 12.35 -17.89
CA GLY A 384 -4.82 11.32 -18.79
C GLY A 384 -5.95 11.87 -19.67
N ASN A 385 -7.11 11.21 -19.67
CA ASN A 385 -8.28 11.63 -20.47
C ASN A 385 -8.88 12.96 -20.01
N ALA A 386 -8.52 13.46 -18.82
CA ALA A 386 -8.91 14.78 -18.34
C ALA A 386 -7.93 15.90 -18.79
N THR A 387 -6.91 15.55 -19.58
CA THR A 387 -5.97 16.52 -20.16
C THR A 387 -6.72 17.47 -21.09
N ASP A 388 -6.61 18.77 -20.82
CA ASP A 388 -7.10 19.82 -21.71
C ASP A 388 -6.30 19.76 -23.03
N LEU A 389 -6.97 19.69 -24.19
CA LEU A 389 -6.33 19.68 -25.50
C LEU A 389 -5.41 20.90 -25.70
N SER A 390 -5.67 22.02 -25.02
CA SER A 390 -4.80 23.20 -25.01
C SER A 390 -3.47 23.01 -24.28
N LEU A 391 -3.32 21.97 -23.45
CA LEU A 391 -2.02 21.55 -22.91
C LEU A 391 -1.20 20.79 -23.94
N LEU A 392 -1.86 20.15 -24.91
CA LEU A 392 -1.16 19.39 -25.95
C LEU A 392 -0.46 20.31 -26.97
N THR A 393 -0.76 21.61 -26.99
CA THR A 393 -0.37 22.50 -28.09
C THR A 393 1.12 22.87 -28.16
N ASN A 394 1.95 22.41 -27.23
CA ASN A 394 3.16 23.11 -26.82
C ASN A 394 4.44 22.25 -26.77
N LEU A 395 4.36 21.02 -27.28
CA LEU A 395 5.40 19.98 -27.13
C LEU A 395 6.69 20.17 -27.97
N SER A 396 6.90 21.27 -28.69
CA SER A 396 8.14 21.48 -29.49
C SER A 396 9.10 22.46 -28.81
N TYR A 397 10.42 22.29 -28.99
CA TYR A 397 11.41 23.20 -28.39
C TYR A 397 11.18 24.68 -28.78
N ASP A 398 10.87 24.92 -30.06
CA ASP A 398 10.62 26.26 -30.60
C ASP A 398 9.34 26.89 -30.02
N ASP A 399 8.36 26.06 -29.64
CA ASP A 399 7.14 26.52 -28.98
C ASP A 399 7.40 26.77 -27.50
N ILE A 400 8.18 25.90 -26.82
CA ILE A 400 8.56 26.01 -25.39
C ILE A 400 9.28 27.33 -25.08
N GLN A 401 10.11 27.83 -25.99
CA GLN A 401 10.73 29.15 -25.85
C GLN A 401 9.72 30.31 -25.96
N LYS A 402 8.70 30.20 -26.82
CA LYS A 402 7.62 31.21 -26.97
C LYS A 402 6.63 31.21 -25.80
N LEU A 403 6.75 30.20 -24.93
CA LEU A 403 5.72 29.76 -24.00
C LEU A 403 5.84 30.34 -22.58
N GLN A 404 6.78 31.26 -22.34
CA GLN A 404 6.93 31.95 -21.04
C GLN A 404 5.72 32.84 -20.63
N GLY A 405 4.51 32.58 -21.13
CA GLY A 405 3.30 33.35 -20.80
C GLY A 405 1.93 32.72 -21.09
N SER A 406 1.78 31.40 -21.34
CA SER A 406 0.44 30.84 -21.65
C SER A 406 -0.47 30.70 -20.42
N GLU A 407 -1.69 31.26 -20.50
CA GLU A 407 -2.69 31.23 -19.42
C GLU A 407 -3.24 29.82 -19.12
N SER A 408 -3.31 28.94 -20.14
CA SER A 408 -3.82 27.56 -19.98
C SER A 408 -2.95 26.70 -19.06
N ARG A 409 -1.62 26.89 -19.05
CA ARG A 409 -0.72 26.20 -18.10
C ARG A 409 -0.89 26.68 -16.67
N LYS A 410 -1.15 27.98 -16.45
CA LYS A 410 -1.39 28.50 -15.10
C LYS A 410 -2.64 27.87 -14.48
N ALA A 411 -3.74 27.78 -15.25
CA ALA A 411 -5.00 27.25 -14.75
C ALA A 411 -4.95 25.75 -14.35
N ASN A 412 -4.21 24.92 -15.08
CA ASN A 412 -4.04 23.50 -14.73
C ASN A 412 -2.95 23.28 -13.68
N GLY A 413 -1.87 24.06 -13.71
CA GLY A 413 -0.86 24.07 -12.64
C GLY A 413 -1.47 24.43 -11.27
N GLU A 414 -2.45 25.34 -11.22
CA GLU A 414 -3.18 25.70 -10.00
C GLU A 414 -3.97 24.52 -9.40
N ARG A 415 -4.33 23.51 -10.21
CA ARG A 415 -5.02 22.30 -9.76
C ARG A 415 -4.07 21.20 -9.27
N ILE A 416 -2.77 21.36 -9.47
CA ILE A 416 -1.72 20.50 -8.92
C ILE A 416 -1.27 21.09 -7.59
N ILE A 417 -1.89 20.65 -6.49
CA ILE A 417 -1.76 21.27 -5.17
C ILE A 417 -0.51 20.82 -4.39
N VAL A 418 0.17 19.78 -4.87
CA VAL A 418 1.51 19.35 -4.45
C VAL A 418 2.26 19.02 -5.74
N ASN A 419 3.44 19.59 -5.96
CA ASN A 419 4.15 19.42 -7.22
C ASN A 419 5.66 19.23 -7.05
N ASP A 420 6.08 17.97 -7.01
CA ASP A 420 7.49 17.57 -6.88
C ASP A 420 8.13 17.10 -8.20
N ILE A 421 7.53 17.40 -9.35
CA ILE A 421 8.07 17.01 -10.68
C ILE A 421 9.53 17.46 -10.84
N SER A 422 9.84 18.68 -10.38
CA SER A 422 11.19 19.23 -10.46
C SER A 422 12.22 18.39 -9.70
N ALA A 423 11.85 17.81 -8.56
CA ALA A 423 12.75 16.97 -7.76
C ALA A 423 13.00 15.61 -8.44
N ALA A 424 11.96 15.02 -9.02
CA ALA A 424 12.09 13.78 -9.79
C ALA A 424 12.96 13.96 -11.04
N PHE A 425 12.79 15.08 -11.77
CA PHE A 425 13.64 15.41 -12.92
C PHE A 425 15.12 15.53 -12.53
N ALA A 426 15.42 16.27 -11.45
CA ALA A 426 16.78 16.44 -10.96
C ALA A 426 17.45 15.10 -10.61
N CYS A 427 16.69 14.13 -10.11
CA CYS A 427 17.18 12.77 -9.87
C CYS A 427 17.58 12.06 -11.16
N LEU A 428 16.74 12.10 -12.20
CA LEU A 428 17.03 11.47 -13.49
C LEU A 428 18.24 12.11 -14.18
N VAL A 429 18.36 13.43 -14.14
CA VAL A 429 19.52 14.16 -14.66
C VAL A 429 20.80 13.78 -13.91
N LYS A 430 20.73 13.67 -12.57
CA LYS A 430 21.87 13.20 -11.76
C LYS A 430 22.29 11.79 -12.16
N ALA A 431 21.33 10.87 -12.37
CA ALA A 431 21.62 9.53 -12.85
C ALA A 431 22.24 9.52 -14.25
N GLN A 432 21.73 10.34 -15.17
CA GLN A 432 22.30 10.51 -16.51
C GLN A 432 23.75 11.01 -16.46
N ARG A 433 24.03 12.04 -15.64
CA ARG A 433 25.36 12.63 -15.45
C ARG A 433 26.37 11.70 -14.77
N SER A 434 25.89 10.72 -13.99
CA SER A 434 26.76 9.73 -13.35
C SER A 434 27.49 8.83 -14.36
N GLY A 435 27.01 8.77 -15.60
CA GLY A 435 27.56 7.89 -16.63
C GLY A 435 27.21 6.40 -16.42
N ALA A 436 26.30 6.08 -15.50
CA ALA A 436 25.82 4.71 -15.28
C ALA A 436 25.35 4.08 -16.60
N LYS A 437 25.84 2.88 -16.92
CA LYS A 437 25.51 2.22 -18.19
C LYS A 437 24.02 1.87 -18.31
N GLU A 438 23.40 1.55 -17.19
CA GLU A 438 21.98 1.25 -17.09
C GLU A 438 21.33 2.27 -16.17
N ARG A 439 20.21 2.81 -16.64
CA ARG A 439 19.32 3.72 -15.92
C ARG A 439 17.91 3.23 -16.18
N ARG A 440 17.37 2.49 -15.23
CA ARG A 440 16.04 1.91 -15.31
C ARG A 440 15.01 2.88 -14.74
N VAL A 441 13.87 3.03 -15.41
CA VAL A 441 12.69 3.68 -14.83
C VAL A 441 11.54 2.70 -14.86
N ASP A 442 10.82 2.61 -13.75
CA ASP A 442 9.67 1.74 -13.59
C ASP A 442 8.38 2.57 -13.60
N ILE A 443 7.34 2.06 -14.27
CA ILE A 443 6.01 2.67 -14.25
C ILE A 443 5.01 1.62 -13.75
N VAL A 444 4.47 1.83 -12.56
CA VAL A 444 3.37 1.07 -12.00
C VAL A 444 2.07 1.64 -12.55
N LEU A 445 1.49 0.92 -13.50
CA LEU A 445 0.40 1.41 -14.35
C LEU A 445 -0.93 1.47 -13.58
N ASP A 446 -1.78 2.41 -14.00
CA ASP A 446 -3.19 2.52 -13.60
C ASP A 446 -4.05 2.04 -14.77
N ASN A 447 -4.65 2.94 -15.55
CA ASN A 447 -5.67 2.61 -16.55
C ASN A 447 -5.12 2.30 -17.95
N ALA A 448 -5.82 1.41 -18.66
CA ALA A 448 -5.68 1.16 -20.08
C ALA A 448 -6.27 2.29 -20.93
N GLY A 449 -6.22 2.13 -22.26
CA GLY A 449 -6.71 3.12 -23.20
C GLY A 449 -5.79 4.33 -23.27
N PHE A 450 -6.35 5.55 -23.14
CA PHE A 450 -5.58 6.76 -23.39
C PHE A 450 -4.55 7.03 -22.30
N GLU A 451 -4.78 6.61 -21.05
CA GLU A 451 -3.76 6.72 -20.00
C GLU A 451 -2.53 5.85 -20.30
N LEU A 452 -2.73 4.57 -20.64
CA LEU A 452 -1.63 3.71 -21.11
C LEU A 452 -0.93 4.29 -22.35
N PHE A 453 -1.68 4.87 -23.29
CA PHE A 453 -1.09 5.53 -24.46
C PHE A 453 -0.14 6.67 -24.07
N VAL A 454 -0.55 7.55 -23.15
CA VAL A 454 0.33 8.65 -22.69
C VAL A 454 1.48 8.16 -21.81
N ASP A 455 1.30 7.07 -21.06
CA ASP A 455 2.38 6.42 -20.32
C ASP A 455 3.47 5.89 -21.28
N LEU A 456 3.08 5.39 -22.47
CA LEU A 456 4.04 4.99 -23.52
C LEU A 456 4.71 6.18 -24.22
N ILE A 457 4.01 7.31 -24.35
CA ILE A 457 4.60 8.57 -24.81
C ILE A 457 5.69 9.03 -23.82
N LEU A 458 5.42 9.00 -22.52
CA LEU A 458 6.43 9.31 -21.49
C LEU A 458 7.59 8.31 -21.50
N ALA A 459 7.31 7.00 -21.57
CA ALA A 459 8.33 5.97 -21.65
C ALA A 459 9.25 6.17 -22.86
N GLY A 460 8.66 6.43 -24.02
CA GLY A 460 9.39 6.76 -25.24
C GLY A 460 10.23 8.04 -25.11
N TYR A 461 9.68 9.10 -24.54
CA TYR A 461 10.41 10.34 -24.25
C TYR A 461 11.62 10.11 -23.33
N LEU A 462 11.46 9.36 -22.25
CA LEU A 462 12.54 9.06 -21.31
C LEU A 462 13.69 8.30 -21.97
N LEU A 463 13.38 7.41 -22.91
CA LEU A 463 14.37 6.67 -23.69
C LEU A 463 15.08 7.57 -24.73
N GLN A 464 14.32 8.38 -25.46
CA GLN A 464 14.86 9.25 -26.54
C GLN A 464 15.69 10.41 -25.99
N SER A 465 15.30 10.97 -24.84
CA SER A 465 16.09 12.00 -24.12
C SER A 465 17.32 11.42 -23.41
N GLY A 466 17.44 10.09 -23.32
CA GLY A 466 18.54 9.41 -22.63
C GLY A 466 18.49 9.49 -21.10
N LEU A 467 17.40 10.04 -20.53
CA LEU A 467 17.13 10.06 -19.09
C LEU A 467 16.98 8.64 -18.54
N ALA A 468 16.44 7.72 -19.34
CA ALA A 468 16.40 6.29 -19.09
C ALA A 468 17.07 5.52 -20.24
N THR A 469 17.57 4.32 -19.94
CA THR A 469 18.06 3.36 -20.94
C THR A 469 17.06 2.26 -21.24
N HIS A 470 16.25 1.88 -20.26
CA HIS A 470 15.23 0.85 -20.35
C HIS A 470 14.08 1.21 -19.39
N ILE A 471 12.85 0.90 -19.79
CA ILE A 471 11.62 1.14 -19.05
C ILE A 471 10.98 -0.21 -18.70
N VAL A 472 10.52 -0.34 -17.46
CA VAL A 472 9.73 -1.49 -17.00
C VAL A 472 8.33 -1.04 -16.64
N LEU A 473 7.35 -1.59 -17.34
CA LEU A 473 5.93 -1.37 -17.12
C LEU A 473 5.37 -2.50 -16.24
N HIS A 474 4.67 -2.13 -15.17
CA HIS A 474 4.05 -3.08 -14.23
C HIS A 474 2.52 -3.06 -14.38
N PRO A 475 1.96 -3.93 -15.23
CA PRO A 475 0.51 -4.12 -15.32
C PRO A 475 -0.01 -5.01 -14.18
N LYS A 476 -1.33 -5.00 -13.99
CA LYS A 476 -2.05 -5.94 -13.11
C LYS A 476 -2.10 -7.34 -13.74
N SER A 477 -2.25 -8.37 -12.91
CA SER A 477 -2.23 -9.78 -13.37
C SER A 477 -3.62 -10.32 -13.77
N ILE A 478 -4.69 -9.62 -13.39
CA ILE A 478 -6.09 -9.97 -13.64
C ILE A 478 -6.88 -8.69 -14.00
N PRO A 479 -8.05 -8.79 -14.65
CA PRO A 479 -8.96 -7.66 -14.80
C PRO A 479 -9.23 -7.00 -13.44
N TRP A 480 -8.88 -5.74 -13.31
CA TRP A 480 -8.76 -5.06 -12.01
C TRP A 480 -9.30 -3.64 -12.13
N PHE A 481 -10.05 -3.20 -11.12
CA PHE A 481 -10.52 -1.81 -11.00
C PHE A 481 -11.15 -1.22 -12.28
N VAL A 482 -11.88 -2.06 -13.02
CA VAL A 482 -12.47 -1.78 -14.34
C VAL A 482 -11.42 -1.56 -15.41
N SER A 483 -10.71 -0.43 -15.36
CA SER A 483 -9.86 0.03 -16.45
C SER A 483 -8.39 -0.30 -16.28
N ASP A 484 -7.95 -0.93 -15.18
CA ASP A 484 -6.52 -1.15 -14.98
C ASP A 484 -5.88 -2.00 -16.08
N VAL A 485 -4.64 -1.64 -16.43
CA VAL A 485 -3.86 -2.32 -17.47
C VAL A 485 -3.56 -3.75 -17.06
N VAL A 486 -3.95 -4.71 -17.90
CA VAL A 486 -3.42 -6.07 -17.92
C VAL A 486 -2.50 -6.25 -19.14
N PRO A 487 -1.64 -7.28 -19.21
CA PRO A 487 -0.71 -7.46 -20.34
C PRO A 487 -1.38 -7.44 -21.72
N LYS A 488 -2.62 -7.94 -21.83
CA LYS A 488 -3.40 -7.94 -23.07
C LYS A 488 -3.68 -6.51 -23.56
N ASP A 489 -3.94 -5.56 -22.67
CA ASP A 489 -4.28 -4.18 -23.05
C ASP A 489 -3.12 -3.48 -23.78
N PHE A 490 -1.87 -3.79 -23.42
CA PHE A 490 -0.69 -3.30 -24.15
C PHE A 490 -0.63 -3.85 -25.58
N SER A 491 -0.87 -5.16 -25.75
CA SER A 491 -0.92 -5.76 -27.08
C SER A 491 -2.10 -5.24 -27.92
N ASP A 492 -3.24 -5.01 -27.28
CA ASP A 492 -4.43 -4.46 -27.94
C ASP A 492 -4.15 -3.01 -28.40
N LEU A 493 -3.50 -2.19 -27.57
CA LEU A 493 -3.10 -0.82 -27.94
C LEU A 493 -2.20 -0.82 -29.18
N LEU A 494 -1.15 -1.63 -29.22
CA LEU A 494 -0.27 -1.73 -30.40
C LEU A 494 -1.05 -2.22 -31.64
N THR A 495 -1.98 -3.16 -31.44
CA THR A 495 -2.86 -3.66 -32.51
C THR A 495 -3.77 -2.55 -33.06
N VAL A 496 -4.27 -1.66 -32.19
CA VAL A 496 -5.04 -0.48 -32.61
C VAL A 496 -4.18 0.46 -33.44
N LEU A 497 -2.94 0.73 -33.05
CA LEU A 497 -2.07 1.65 -33.81
C LEU A 497 -1.78 1.16 -35.23
N VAL A 498 -1.48 -0.13 -35.40
CA VAL A 498 -1.23 -0.70 -36.74
C VAL A 498 -2.51 -0.85 -37.58
N ASN A 499 -3.65 -1.09 -36.93
CA ASN A 499 -4.96 -1.25 -37.59
C ASN A 499 -5.88 -0.03 -37.40
N ALA A 500 -5.31 1.17 -37.24
CA ALA A 500 -6.04 2.37 -36.83
C ALA A 500 -7.23 2.68 -37.74
N LYS A 501 -7.08 2.43 -39.04
CA LYS A 501 -8.16 2.59 -40.03
C LYS A 501 -9.37 1.74 -39.65
N SER A 502 -9.19 0.44 -39.47
CA SER A 502 -10.31 -0.44 -39.08
C SER A 502 -10.86 -0.06 -37.71
N PHE A 503 -9.98 0.29 -36.76
CA PHE A 503 -10.41 0.61 -35.41
C PHE A 503 -11.24 1.89 -35.31
N TYR A 504 -10.95 2.93 -36.10
CA TYR A 504 -11.67 4.21 -36.04
C TYR A 504 -12.76 4.36 -37.11
N GLU A 505 -12.67 3.67 -38.24
CA GLU A 505 -13.64 3.82 -39.35
C GLU A 505 -14.74 2.75 -39.34
N THR A 506 -14.60 1.65 -38.61
CA THR A 506 -15.71 0.68 -38.41
C THR A 506 -16.73 1.26 -37.43
N PRO A 507 -18.03 1.40 -37.77
CA PRO A 507 -19.04 1.98 -36.87
C PRO A 507 -19.15 1.25 -35.53
N SER A 508 -19.10 2.00 -34.42
CA SER A 508 -19.42 1.51 -33.07
C SER A 508 -20.90 1.16 -32.92
N GLU A 509 -21.28 0.44 -31.85
CA GLU A 509 -22.69 0.10 -31.59
C GLU A 509 -23.58 1.36 -31.51
N ASP A 510 -23.09 2.43 -30.89
CA ASP A 510 -23.82 3.71 -30.77
C ASP A 510 -23.95 4.44 -32.12
N GLU A 511 -22.90 4.42 -32.95
CA GLU A 511 -22.93 4.98 -34.31
C GLU A 511 -23.90 4.19 -35.21
N GLN A 512 -23.91 2.86 -35.10
CA GLN A 512 -24.88 2.01 -35.81
C GLN A 512 -26.32 2.30 -35.38
N ALA A 513 -26.55 2.46 -34.07
CA ALA A 513 -27.87 2.78 -33.53
C ALA A 513 -28.37 4.18 -33.95
N SER A 514 -27.47 5.15 -34.09
CA SER A 514 -27.79 6.52 -34.50
C SER A 514 -27.72 6.76 -36.02
N GLY A 515 -27.26 5.78 -36.80
CA GLY A 515 -27.03 5.94 -38.25
C GLY A 515 -25.86 6.86 -38.59
N ALA A 516 -24.97 7.14 -37.63
CA ALA A 516 -23.80 7.98 -37.82
C ALA A 516 -22.68 7.21 -38.55
N THR A 517 -21.98 7.89 -39.45
CA THR A 517 -20.80 7.33 -40.13
C THR A 517 -19.54 7.89 -39.47
N PRO A 518 -18.58 7.04 -39.04
CA PRO A 518 -17.33 7.51 -38.45
C PRO A 518 -16.53 8.36 -39.43
N GLU A 519 -15.88 9.41 -38.94
CA GLU A 519 -14.98 10.24 -39.75
C GLU A 519 -13.77 9.43 -40.23
N ALA A 520 -13.37 9.56 -41.51
CA ALA A 520 -12.19 8.89 -42.03
C ALA A 520 -10.90 9.45 -41.40
N LEU A 521 -9.86 8.62 -41.24
CA LEU A 521 -8.55 9.12 -40.82
C LEU A 521 -7.87 9.85 -41.97
N SER A 522 -7.20 10.97 -41.69
CA SER A 522 -6.34 11.64 -42.67
C SER A 522 -5.10 10.77 -42.99
N ASP A 523 -4.46 11.02 -44.14
CA ASP A 523 -3.20 10.34 -44.48
C ASP A 523 -2.10 10.62 -43.45
N SER A 524 -2.06 11.85 -42.91
CA SER A 524 -1.11 12.26 -41.88
C SER A 524 -1.33 11.49 -40.57
N ASP A 525 -2.58 11.38 -40.11
CA ASP A 525 -2.92 10.64 -38.88
C ASP A 525 -2.52 9.17 -39.01
N ARG A 526 -2.83 8.56 -40.16
CA ARG A 526 -2.44 7.17 -40.45
C ARG A 526 -0.92 6.99 -40.41
N ALA A 527 -0.18 7.92 -41.01
CA ALA A 527 1.28 7.87 -41.00
C ALA A 527 1.83 8.05 -39.57
N ASN A 528 1.27 8.96 -38.79
CA ASN A 528 1.72 9.23 -37.42
C ASN A 528 1.51 8.03 -36.49
N LEU A 529 0.33 7.41 -36.52
CA LEU A 529 0.05 6.21 -35.70
C LEU A 529 0.90 5.01 -36.13
N LYS A 530 1.13 4.85 -37.44
CA LYS A 530 2.02 3.81 -37.95
C LYS A 530 3.46 4.01 -37.47
N ALA A 531 3.96 5.24 -37.49
CA ALA A 531 5.29 5.56 -36.99
C ALA A 531 5.43 5.30 -35.47
N LEU A 532 4.39 5.61 -34.68
CA LEU A 532 4.36 5.22 -33.27
C LEU A 532 4.44 3.70 -33.08
N PHE A 533 3.64 2.95 -33.84
CA PHE A 533 3.66 1.49 -33.79
C PHE A 533 5.06 0.93 -34.11
N GLU A 534 5.68 1.38 -35.20
CA GLU A 534 7.02 0.95 -35.62
C GLU A 534 8.06 1.27 -34.54
N SER A 535 8.01 2.48 -33.95
CA SER A 535 8.90 2.90 -32.87
C SER A 535 8.72 2.06 -31.61
N TRP A 536 7.50 1.97 -31.07
CA TRP A 536 7.24 1.29 -29.80
C TRP A 536 7.41 -0.23 -29.89
N SER A 537 7.02 -0.84 -31.02
CA SER A 537 7.27 -2.27 -31.25
C SER A 537 8.76 -2.56 -31.37
N GLY A 538 9.55 -1.66 -31.99
CA GLY A 538 11.00 -1.72 -32.02
C GLY A 538 11.62 -1.62 -30.63
N LEU A 539 11.23 -0.62 -29.83
CA LEU A 539 11.69 -0.46 -28.45
C LEU A 539 11.36 -1.68 -27.57
N TYR A 540 10.18 -2.27 -27.76
CA TYR A 540 9.79 -3.50 -27.07
C TYR A 540 10.63 -4.71 -27.53
N ALA A 541 10.83 -4.87 -28.84
CA ALA A 541 11.63 -5.97 -29.39
C ALA A 541 13.12 -5.88 -29.00
N GLU A 542 13.66 -4.68 -28.85
CA GLU A 542 15.02 -4.41 -28.34
C GLU A 542 15.16 -4.61 -26.82
N GLY A 543 14.05 -4.85 -26.11
CA GLY A 543 14.04 -4.98 -24.65
C GLY A 543 14.13 -3.65 -23.90
N LYS A 544 14.02 -2.51 -24.58
CA LYS A 544 14.01 -1.16 -23.98
C LYS A 544 12.70 -0.84 -23.28
N ILE A 545 11.61 -1.48 -23.65
CA ILE A 545 10.35 -1.47 -22.90
C ILE A 545 10.01 -2.91 -22.54
N LEU A 546 9.84 -3.19 -21.25
CA LEU A 546 9.51 -4.52 -20.74
C LEU A 546 8.18 -4.47 -19.97
N LEU A 547 7.37 -5.52 -20.11
CA LEU A 547 6.19 -5.73 -19.26
C LEU A 547 6.51 -6.77 -18.19
N ARG A 548 6.32 -6.43 -16.91
CA ARG A 548 6.55 -7.33 -15.78
C ARG A 548 5.33 -7.36 -14.85
N PRO A 549 4.31 -8.20 -15.14
CA PRO A 549 3.20 -8.40 -14.21
C PRO A 549 3.71 -9.04 -12.91
N ASN A 550 3.07 -8.70 -11.80
CA ASN A 550 3.32 -9.32 -10.50
C ASN A 550 2.00 -9.45 -9.72
N GLY A 551 1.82 -10.55 -9.00
CA GLY A 551 0.63 -10.79 -8.17
C GLY A 551 0.45 -9.77 -7.05
N PHE A 552 1.55 -9.19 -6.56
CA PHE A 552 1.56 -8.18 -5.50
C PHE A 552 0.67 -6.97 -5.82
N TRP A 553 0.63 -6.54 -7.09
CA TRP A 553 -0.18 -5.38 -7.49
C TRP A 553 -1.68 -5.58 -7.28
N THR A 554 -2.13 -6.83 -7.22
CA THR A 554 -3.53 -7.25 -7.03
C THR A 554 -3.81 -7.87 -5.65
N GLU A 555 -2.87 -7.76 -4.71
CA GLU A 555 -3.11 -8.10 -3.30
C GLU A 555 -4.02 -7.07 -2.62
N GLY A 556 -4.70 -7.48 -1.53
CA GLY A 556 -5.70 -6.67 -0.83
C GLY A 556 -5.15 -5.60 0.11
N GLY A 557 -3.83 -5.46 0.19
CA GLY A 557 -3.14 -4.61 1.16
C GLY A 557 -2.42 -3.40 0.55
N SER A 558 -1.89 -2.57 1.45
CA SER A 558 -1.02 -1.44 1.13
C SER A 558 0.36 -1.89 0.63
N PHE A 559 1.07 -0.98 -0.02
CA PHE A 559 2.45 -1.23 -0.46
C PHE A 559 3.46 -1.29 0.69
N TRP A 560 3.06 -0.92 1.90
CA TRP A 560 3.89 -1.05 3.11
C TRP A 560 4.22 -2.51 3.45
N ARG A 561 3.43 -3.44 2.92
CA ARG A 561 3.63 -4.88 3.08
C ARG A 561 4.71 -5.43 2.14
N MET A 562 5.10 -4.69 1.10
CA MET A 562 6.05 -5.13 0.07
C MET A 562 7.37 -5.69 0.63
N PRO A 563 8.02 -5.08 1.66
CA PRO A 563 9.24 -5.63 2.24
C PRO A 563 9.07 -7.04 2.83
N HIS A 564 7.84 -7.41 3.22
CA HIS A 564 7.54 -8.66 3.91
C HIS A 564 6.88 -9.70 2.99
N THR A 565 5.96 -9.28 2.12
CA THR A 565 5.19 -10.18 1.26
C THR A 565 5.80 -10.35 -0.13
N ALA A 566 6.56 -9.36 -0.62
CA ALA A 566 7.21 -9.38 -1.93
C ALA A 566 8.65 -8.83 -1.89
N PRO A 567 9.55 -9.36 -1.03
CA PRO A 567 10.91 -8.85 -0.87
C PRO A 567 11.73 -8.88 -2.16
N SER A 568 11.48 -9.84 -3.05
CA SER A 568 12.12 -9.92 -4.37
C SER A 568 11.69 -8.78 -5.29
N LEU A 569 10.42 -8.37 -5.25
CA LEU A 569 9.91 -7.22 -5.98
C LEU A 569 10.54 -5.93 -5.46
N LEU A 570 10.62 -5.75 -4.13
CA LEU A 570 11.29 -4.60 -3.55
C LEU A 570 12.78 -4.55 -3.96
N SER A 571 13.47 -5.69 -3.93
CA SER A 571 14.86 -5.77 -4.39
C SER A 571 15.01 -5.39 -5.86
N ASP A 572 14.10 -5.82 -6.73
CA ASP A 572 14.11 -5.46 -8.17
C ASP A 572 13.83 -3.97 -8.39
N LEU A 573 12.92 -3.37 -7.60
CA LEU A 573 12.61 -1.93 -7.69
C LEU A 573 13.74 -1.04 -7.16
N LYS A 574 14.60 -1.54 -6.27
CA LYS A 574 15.80 -0.82 -5.81
C LYS A 574 16.80 -0.55 -6.94
N GLU A 575 16.79 -1.36 -8.00
CA GLU A 575 17.61 -1.15 -9.20
C GLU A 575 17.10 0.02 -10.08
N SER A 576 15.89 0.51 -9.82
CA SER A 576 15.31 1.63 -10.55
C SER A 576 15.89 2.97 -10.13
N GLU A 577 16.15 3.87 -11.08
CA GLU A 577 16.47 5.27 -10.77
C GLU A 577 15.24 6.04 -10.29
N LEU A 578 14.05 5.66 -10.77
CA LEU A 578 12.76 6.24 -10.41
C LEU A 578 11.63 5.24 -10.66
N VAL A 579 10.77 5.03 -9.65
CA VAL A 579 9.53 4.27 -9.77
C VAL A 579 8.36 5.25 -9.79
N ILE A 580 7.67 5.34 -10.93
CA ILE A 580 6.51 6.18 -11.15
C ILE A 580 5.24 5.36 -10.86
N PHE A 581 4.44 5.81 -9.89
CA PHE A 581 3.15 5.22 -9.56
C PHE A 581 2.03 6.07 -10.15
N LYS A 582 1.23 5.48 -11.04
CA LYS A 582 0.12 6.17 -11.71
C LYS A 582 -1.18 6.03 -10.92
N GLY A 583 -1.97 7.10 -10.85
CA GLY A 583 -3.37 7.01 -10.47
C GLY A 583 -3.68 6.91 -8.98
N ASP A 584 -4.98 6.85 -8.68
CA ASP A 584 -5.51 6.99 -7.32
C ASP A 584 -5.33 5.72 -6.48
N LEU A 585 -5.54 4.53 -7.06
CA LEU A 585 -5.38 3.27 -6.31
C LEU A 585 -3.93 3.06 -5.87
N ASN A 586 -2.96 3.35 -6.73
CA ASN A 586 -1.55 3.24 -6.36
C ASN A 586 -1.20 4.23 -5.24
N TYR A 587 -1.72 5.46 -5.26
CA TYR A 587 -1.53 6.42 -4.16
C TYR A 587 -2.16 5.93 -2.86
N ARG A 588 -3.39 5.41 -2.90
CA ARG A 588 -4.05 4.80 -1.73
C ARG A 588 -3.22 3.65 -1.17
N LYS A 589 -2.70 2.76 -2.02
CA LYS A 589 -1.81 1.67 -1.59
C LYS A 589 -0.47 2.20 -1.04
N LEU A 590 0.09 3.26 -1.63
CA LEU A 590 1.30 3.93 -1.12
C LEU A 590 1.06 4.52 0.27
N THR A 591 -0.11 5.09 0.54
CA THR A 591 -0.40 5.78 1.82
C THR A 591 -1.21 4.95 2.81
N GLY A 592 -1.35 3.64 2.57
CA GLY A 592 -2.14 2.74 3.43
C GLY A 592 -3.64 2.98 3.45
N ASP A 593 -4.16 3.80 2.52
CA ASP A 593 -5.55 4.28 2.44
C ASP A 593 -6.04 4.86 3.78
N ALA A 594 -5.13 5.43 4.58
CA ALA A 594 -5.40 5.90 5.93
C ALA A 594 -5.97 7.32 5.97
N MET A 595 -6.69 7.64 7.05
CA MET A 595 -7.29 8.96 7.29
C MET A 595 -6.29 9.93 7.92
N TRP A 596 -5.18 10.15 7.22
CA TRP A 596 -4.08 11.04 7.62
C TRP A 596 -4.54 12.47 7.88
N ASP A 597 -3.77 13.19 8.71
CA ASP A 597 -3.73 14.64 8.63
C ASP A 597 -3.21 15.01 7.22
N PRO A 598 -3.94 15.80 6.42
CA PRO A 598 -3.49 16.21 5.09
C PRO A 598 -2.14 16.92 5.05
N ALA A 599 -1.71 17.52 6.17
CA ALA A 599 -0.41 18.15 6.29
C ALA A 599 0.73 17.15 6.61
N THR A 600 0.42 15.87 6.89
CA THR A 600 1.44 14.83 7.07
C THR A 600 2.35 14.78 5.83
N PRO A 601 3.69 14.79 5.98
CA PRO A 601 4.59 14.70 4.83
C PRO A 601 4.39 13.40 4.03
N PHE A 602 4.45 13.48 2.70
CA PHE A 602 4.35 12.30 1.84
C PHE A 602 5.42 11.24 2.18
N THR A 603 6.63 11.68 2.51
CA THR A 603 7.75 10.81 2.92
C THR A 603 7.45 9.99 4.17
N GLU A 604 6.63 10.51 5.08
CA GLU A 604 6.16 9.77 6.28
C GLU A 604 4.99 8.85 5.90
N ALA A 605 4.03 9.37 5.14
CA ALA A 605 2.81 8.66 4.79
C ALA A 605 3.04 7.42 3.91
N ILE A 606 4.17 7.28 3.23
CA ILE A 606 4.49 6.07 2.45
C ILE A 606 5.21 4.98 3.25
N GLY A 607 5.37 5.18 4.56
CA GLY A 607 5.81 4.16 5.51
C GLY A 607 7.16 3.53 5.12
N PRO A 608 7.27 2.18 5.05
CA PRO A 608 8.50 1.48 4.69
C PRO A 608 9.09 1.81 3.30
N LEU A 609 8.33 2.50 2.44
CA LEU A 609 8.78 2.98 1.13
C LEU A 609 9.30 4.43 1.15
N GLY A 610 9.37 5.03 2.34
CA GLY A 610 9.85 6.39 2.58
C GLY A 610 11.38 6.54 2.50
N PRO A 611 11.95 7.51 3.22
CA PRO A 611 13.40 7.68 3.33
C PRO A 611 14.09 6.37 3.74
N GLN A 612 15.31 6.13 3.23
CA GLN A 612 16.12 4.93 3.49
C GLN A 612 15.54 3.60 2.97
N SER A 613 14.40 3.61 2.28
CA SER A 613 13.81 2.41 1.66
C SER A 613 14.66 1.80 0.53
N GLY A 614 15.57 2.59 -0.04
CA GLY A 614 16.38 2.23 -1.21
C GLY A 614 15.64 2.39 -2.54
N ILE A 615 14.41 2.92 -2.56
CA ILE A 615 13.66 3.20 -3.79
C ILE A 615 13.35 4.70 -3.91
N ARG A 616 13.26 5.21 -5.13
CA ARG A 616 12.78 6.58 -5.38
C ARG A 616 11.38 6.52 -5.95
N VAL A 617 10.45 7.19 -5.29
CA VAL A 617 9.03 7.12 -5.62
C VAL A 617 8.58 8.46 -6.18
N LEU A 618 7.91 8.43 -7.32
CA LEU A 618 7.11 9.55 -7.84
C LEU A 618 5.67 9.08 -8.00
N SER A 619 4.73 9.69 -7.28
CA SER A 619 3.30 9.42 -7.49
C SER A 619 2.69 10.50 -8.36
N LEU A 620 2.05 10.10 -9.47
CA LEU A 620 1.25 10.98 -10.33
C LEU A 620 -0.22 10.67 -10.12
N ARG A 621 -0.89 11.44 -9.26
CA ARG A 621 -2.24 11.11 -8.79
C ARG A 621 -3.22 12.26 -8.99
N THR A 622 -4.22 12.03 -9.84
CA THR A 622 -5.48 12.78 -9.79
C THR A 622 -6.30 12.30 -8.59
N CYS A 623 -6.76 13.22 -7.73
CA CYS A 623 -7.42 12.91 -6.47
C CYS A 623 -8.85 12.35 -6.68
N LYS A 624 -9.04 11.06 -6.37
CA LYS A 624 -10.31 10.31 -6.49
C LYS A 624 -10.70 9.56 -5.20
N ALA A 625 -10.17 9.97 -4.04
CA ALA A 625 -10.39 9.32 -2.75
C ALA A 625 -10.21 10.28 -1.57
N ASP A 626 -10.76 9.93 -0.39
CA ASP A 626 -10.63 10.72 0.84
C ASP A 626 -9.17 11.02 1.17
N VAL A 627 -8.27 10.04 1.09
CA VAL A 627 -6.88 10.17 1.51
C VAL A 627 -6.13 11.23 0.68
N VAL A 628 -5.39 12.10 1.36
CA VAL A 628 -4.45 13.05 0.77
C VAL A 628 -3.44 13.45 1.85
N VAL A 629 -2.19 13.66 1.46
CA VAL A 629 -1.08 14.06 2.34
C VAL A 629 -0.18 15.07 1.62
N GLY A 630 0.74 15.70 2.35
CA GLY A 630 1.73 16.64 1.83
C GLY A 630 1.18 18.05 1.55
N LEU A 631 -0.03 18.37 2.00
CA LEU A 631 -0.62 19.69 1.81
C LEU A 631 0.01 20.73 2.74
N ALA A 632 0.02 21.98 2.30
CA ALA A 632 0.29 23.10 3.21
C ALA A 632 -0.80 23.17 4.31
N LYS A 633 -0.41 23.49 5.53
CA LYS A 633 -1.33 23.65 6.66
C LYS A 633 -2.40 24.70 6.31
N GLY A 634 -3.69 24.34 6.49
CA GLY A 634 -4.82 25.20 6.13
C GLY A 634 -5.38 24.98 4.72
N LYS A 635 -4.66 24.27 3.83
CA LYS A 635 -5.09 24.09 2.44
C LYS A 635 -6.29 23.15 2.31
N ASP A 636 -6.38 22.11 3.14
CA ASP A 636 -7.54 21.20 3.15
C ASP A 636 -8.81 21.94 3.62
N GLU A 637 -8.69 22.83 4.60
CA GLU A 637 -9.78 23.68 5.08
C GLU A 637 -10.23 24.66 4.00
N GLU A 638 -9.29 25.33 3.32
CA GLU A 638 -9.57 26.21 2.18
C GLU A 638 -10.35 25.47 1.09
N LEU A 639 -9.88 24.30 0.68
CA LEU A 639 -10.52 23.47 -0.36
C LEU A 639 -11.89 22.94 0.07
N LYS A 640 -12.05 22.56 1.35
CA LYS A 640 -13.36 22.16 1.89
C LYS A 640 -14.36 23.32 1.89
N ALA A 641 -13.92 24.55 2.12
CA ALA A 641 -14.79 25.73 2.15
C ALA A 641 -15.30 26.16 0.76
N MET A 642 -14.69 25.67 -0.33
CA MET A 642 -15.14 25.96 -1.70
C MET A 642 -16.50 25.33 -2.01
N GLU A 643 -17.20 25.87 -3.01
CA GLU A 643 -18.42 25.26 -3.53
C GLU A 643 -18.13 23.83 -4.04
N GLY A 644 -18.90 22.86 -3.53
CA GLY A 644 -18.66 21.44 -3.81
C GLY A 644 -17.47 20.81 -3.07
N GLY A 645 -16.74 21.58 -2.24
CA GLY A 645 -15.53 21.13 -1.55
C GLY A 645 -15.78 20.27 -0.30
N GLY A 646 -16.93 20.44 0.34
CA GLY A 646 -17.29 19.70 1.55
C GLY A 646 -18.14 20.50 2.53
N GLY A 647 -17.81 21.78 2.69
CA GLY A 647 -18.46 22.73 3.58
C GLY A 647 -18.82 22.14 4.93
N ASP A 648 -20.06 22.39 5.36
CA ASP A 648 -20.59 21.97 6.67
C ASP A 648 -20.71 20.46 6.86
N SER A 649 -20.62 19.65 5.78
CA SER A 649 -20.68 18.19 5.91
C SER A 649 -19.43 17.60 6.59
N GLY A 650 -18.31 18.34 6.55
CA GLY A 650 -16.99 17.88 7.02
C GLY A 650 -16.31 16.87 6.08
N ALA A 651 -16.99 16.43 5.01
CA ALA A 651 -16.47 15.50 4.02
C ALA A 651 -15.47 16.18 3.08
N ARG A 652 -14.43 15.47 2.64
CA ARG A 652 -13.41 15.98 1.71
C ARG A 652 -13.82 15.83 0.24
N LYS A 653 -14.99 16.37 -0.12
CA LYS A 653 -15.58 16.17 -1.47
C LYS A 653 -14.69 16.66 -2.61
N TRP A 654 -13.87 17.69 -2.38
CA TRP A 654 -12.89 18.15 -3.36
C TRP A 654 -11.89 17.03 -3.75
N ALA A 655 -11.47 16.19 -2.80
CA ALA A 655 -10.40 15.19 -2.97
C ALA A 655 -10.84 13.91 -3.69
N TRP A 656 -12.13 13.75 -3.97
CA TRP A 656 -12.62 12.64 -4.80
C TRP A 656 -13.39 13.10 -6.04
N SER A 657 -13.27 14.38 -6.41
CA SER A 657 -13.90 14.95 -7.60
C SER A 657 -13.16 14.66 -8.90
N GLY A 658 -11.88 14.25 -8.82
CA GLY A 658 -11.00 14.13 -9.98
C GLY A 658 -10.53 15.47 -10.59
N LYS A 659 -10.84 16.61 -9.95
CA LYS A 659 -10.45 17.95 -10.44
C LYS A 659 -9.12 18.46 -9.91
N TRP A 660 -8.60 17.83 -8.86
CA TRP A 660 -7.36 18.21 -8.19
C TRP A 660 -6.36 17.08 -8.31
N ALA A 661 -5.08 17.41 -8.23
CA ALA A 661 -4.01 16.44 -8.36
C ALA A 661 -2.85 16.72 -7.39
N VAL A 662 -2.13 15.66 -7.05
CA VAL A 662 -0.87 15.71 -6.31
C VAL A 662 0.19 14.97 -7.09
N VAL A 663 1.36 15.58 -7.17
CA VAL A 663 2.60 14.97 -7.65
C VAL A 663 3.60 14.97 -6.52
N SER A 664 3.81 13.80 -5.92
CA SER A 664 4.58 13.67 -4.68
C SER A 664 5.82 12.80 -4.90
N PHE A 665 6.97 13.27 -4.43
CA PHE A 665 8.26 12.61 -4.61
C PHE A 665 8.88 12.22 -3.26
N CYS A 666 9.56 11.07 -3.23
CA CYS A 666 10.41 10.66 -2.12
C CYS A 666 11.71 10.05 -2.65
N ASP A 667 12.85 10.59 -2.24
CA ASP A 667 14.16 9.98 -2.48
C ASP A 667 14.51 9.02 -1.34
N GLY A 668 14.06 7.78 -1.43
CA GLY A 668 14.39 6.73 -0.46
C GLY A 668 15.83 6.21 -0.57
N LYS A 669 16.62 6.71 -1.53
CA LYS A 669 18.05 6.37 -1.70
C LYS A 669 18.99 7.43 -1.08
N ALA A 670 18.45 8.55 -0.60
CA ALA A 670 19.20 9.67 -0.03
C ALA A 670 19.75 9.41 1.37
#